data_AF-A0A2K6L7W4-F1
#
_entry.id   AF-A0A2K6L7W4-F1
#
_cell.length_a   1.000
_cell.length_b   1.000
_cell.length_c   1.000
_cell.angle_alpha   90.00
_cell.angle_beta   90.00
_cell.angle_gamma   90.00
#
_symmetry.space_group_name_H-M   'P 1'
#
loop_
_entity.id
_entity.type
_entity.pdbx_description
1 polymer ?
#
loop_
_entity_poly.entity_id
_entity_poly.type
_entity_poly.pdbx_seq_one_letter_code
_entity_poly.pdbx_strand_id
1 'polypeptide(L)'
;MATMSEGRRQTQPRSSSSGRETSLWSSGFGMKLEAVTPFLGKYRPFVGRCCQTCTPKSWESLFHRSITDLGFCSVILVKEENTRFRGWLVRRLCYFLWSLEQHIPPCQDAPQKIVESTRVQNLLSARVPGGAGEGQAPDLVKKEVQRILGHIQASPRPFLVRLFSWALLRFLNCLFLNVQLHKGQMKMVQKAAQAGSPLVLLSTHKTLLDGILLPFMLLSQGLGVLRVAWDSRACSPALRVLLRKLGGLFLPPEANLSLDSSEGLLARAVVQAASAPLGLRTGALVVLRSLWSHWGCSRRICSRVHLAQPFSLQEYIVSARSCWGGRQTLEQLLQPIVLGQCTAVPDTEKEQEWTPITGPLLALKEEDQLLVRRLSCHVLSASVESAAVMSTAIMATLLLFKHQKLLGEFSWLTEEILLRGFDVGFSGQLRSLLKHSLSLLRAHVALLRIRQGDLLVVLRPGPGLTQLARLSAELLPVFLSEAVGACAVRGLLAGRVPPQGPWELQGILLLSQNELYRQILLLMHLLPQDLLLLKPCQSSYCYCQEVLDRLIQCGLLVAEETPGSRSACDTGRQRLSRKLLWKPSGDFTDSDSDDFEEAEGRYFRLSQQSHCPDFFLFLCRLLSPLLKAFAQAAAFLHQGQLPDTESGYTEQLFQFLQATAQEEGIFECADPKLAISAIWTFRDLGVLQQMPSPAGPRLHLSPTFASRENQEKLEQFIRQFICS
;
A
#
# COMPACT_ATOMS: atom_id res chain seq x y z
N MET A 1 -59.39 46.44 -23.89
CA MET A 1 -58.62 47.08 -22.80
C MET A 1 -57.18 46.60 -22.99
N ALA A 2 -56.23 47.43 -23.46
CA ALA A 2 -55.58 48.58 -22.79
C ALA A 2 -54.74 48.10 -21.57
N THR A 3 -53.43 48.38 -21.43
CA THR A 3 -52.46 49.30 -22.09
C THR A 3 -51.17 48.52 -22.52
N MET A 4 -50.14 48.95 -23.29
CA MET A 4 -49.26 50.16 -23.38
C MET A 4 -48.49 50.49 -22.07
N SER A 5 -47.23 51.01 -21.99
CA SER A 5 -46.02 51.19 -22.87
C SER A 5 -44.93 51.95 -22.05
N GLU A 6 -43.59 52.02 -22.26
CA GLU A 6 -42.53 51.46 -23.15
C GLU A 6 -41.50 50.69 -22.23
N GLY A 7 -40.22 50.37 -22.48
CA GLY A 7 -39.31 50.46 -23.64
C GLY A 7 -38.13 51.47 -23.53
N ARG A 8 -36.87 51.00 -23.73
CA ARG A 8 -35.74 51.72 -24.39
C ARG A 8 -34.39 50.95 -24.44
N ARG A 9 -33.94 50.70 -25.67
CA ARG A 9 -32.56 50.71 -26.25
C ARG A 9 -31.30 50.68 -25.34
N GLN A 10 -30.35 49.79 -25.69
CA GLN A 10 -28.91 50.07 -25.87
C GLN A 10 -28.37 49.20 -27.03
N THR A 11 -28.20 49.74 -28.24
CA THR A 11 -26.92 50.17 -28.87
C THR A 11 -25.94 49.04 -29.26
N GLN A 12 -25.86 48.80 -30.58
CA GLN A 12 -24.89 47.93 -31.26
C GLN A 12 -24.08 48.77 -32.29
N PRO A 13 -22.76 48.53 -32.48
CA PRO A 13 -22.01 49.04 -33.62
C PRO A 13 -21.65 47.97 -34.69
N ARG A 14 -21.24 48.45 -35.87
CA ARG A 14 -20.82 47.70 -37.08
C ARG A 14 -19.44 48.21 -37.53
N SER A 15 -18.63 47.54 -38.36
CA SER A 15 -18.43 46.13 -38.79
C SER A 15 -17.20 46.17 -39.76
N SER A 16 -16.73 45.20 -40.56
CA SER A 16 -16.92 43.75 -40.80
C SER A 16 -15.80 43.32 -41.76
N SER A 17 -15.12 42.17 -41.55
CA SER A 17 -14.25 41.59 -42.61
C SER A 17 -14.07 40.07 -42.51
N SER A 18 -14.34 39.43 -43.66
CA SER A 18 -13.97 38.08 -44.12
C SER A 18 -12.50 37.69 -43.85
N GLY A 19 -12.11 36.41 -43.79
CA GLY A 19 -12.81 35.13 -44.00
C GLY A 19 -11.86 33.98 -43.56
N ARG A 20 -12.21 32.69 -43.57
CA ARG A 20 -12.91 31.91 -44.59
C ARG A 20 -13.46 30.63 -43.94
N GLU A 21 -14.74 30.33 -44.09
CA GLU A 21 -15.31 29.07 -43.61
C GLU A 21 -15.01 27.92 -44.57
N THR A 22 -14.78 26.73 -44.00
CA THR A 22 -15.06 25.44 -44.66
C THR A 22 -15.92 24.64 -43.69
N SER A 23 -17.22 24.81 -43.82
CA SER A 23 -18.26 24.19 -43.00
C SER A 23 -18.71 22.84 -43.57
N LEU A 24 -19.73 22.24 -42.95
CA LEU A 24 -20.22 20.86 -43.12
C LEU A 24 -19.22 19.77 -42.64
N TRP A 25 -19.65 18.68 -42.00
CA TRP A 25 -21.02 18.17 -41.84
C TRP A 25 -21.44 18.10 -40.36
N SER A 26 -22.70 18.47 -40.10
CA SER A 26 -23.36 18.32 -38.79
C SER A 26 -24.81 17.88 -38.97
N SER A 27 -25.03 16.56 -39.05
CA SER A 27 -26.34 15.91 -38.90
C SER A 27 -26.12 14.41 -38.62
N GLY A 28 -26.84 13.76 -37.72
CA GLY A 28 -27.80 14.33 -36.77
C GLY A 28 -28.44 13.26 -35.89
N PHE A 29 -28.05 13.19 -34.61
CA PHE A 29 -28.82 12.52 -33.57
C PHE A 29 -28.65 13.27 -32.24
N GLY A 30 -29.75 13.77 -31.70
CA GLY A 30 -29.81 14.75 -30.62
C GLY A 30 -29.53 14.21 -29.21
N MET A 31 -28.48 13.40 -29.02
CA MET A 31 -27.89 13.29 -27.68
C MET A 31 -27.20 14.62 -27.36
N LYS A 32 -27.94 15.50 -26.66
CA LYS A 32 -27.41 16.74 -26.08
C LYS A 32 -26.31 16.35 -25.10
N LEU A 33 -25.08 16.28 -25.59
CA LEU A 33 -23.92 15.83 -24.82
C LEU A 33 -23.53 16.93 -23.83
N GLU A 34 -24.32 17.04 -22.76
CA GLU A 34 -23.88 17.71 -21.56
C GLU A 34 -22.52 17.14 -21.20
N ALA A 35 -21.56 18.04 -20.98
CA ALA A 35 -20.27 17.65 -20.48
C ALA A 35 -20.49 17.21 -19.03
N VAL A 36 -20.88 15.94 -18.86
CA VAL A 36 -20.78 15.22 -17.59
C VAL A 36 -19.32 15.31 -17.20
N THR A 37 -19.02 16.30 -16.38
CA THR A 37 -17.80 16.38 -15.61
C THR A 37 -18.03 15.43 -14.44
N PRO A 38 -17.51 14.19 -14.47
CA PRO A 38 -17.53 13.34 -13.28
C PRO A 38 -16.88 14.07 -12.11
N PHE A 39 -17.23 13.69 -10.88
CA PHE A 39 -17.06 14.53 -9.69
C PHE A 39 -15.58 14.81 -9.27
N LEU A 40 -14.61 14.31 -10.05
CA LEU A 40 -13.13 14.36 -10.00
C LEU A 40 -12.44 15.66 -9.52
N GLY A 41 -13.17 16.78 -9.43
CA GLY A 41 -12.68 18.10 -9.05
C GLY A 41 -13.34 18.78 -7.86
N LYS A 42 -14.48 18.29 -7.33
CA LYS A 42 -15.19 18.96 -6.21
C LYS A 42 -14.95 18.32 -4.85
N TYR A 43 -14.85 17.00 -4.77
CA TYR A 43 -14.57 16.28 -3.54
C TYR A 43 -13.48 15.24 -3.78
N ARG A 44 -12.50 15.21 -2.87
CA ARG A 44 -11.49 14.15 -2.77
C ARG A 44 -11.38 13.76 -1.29
N PRO A 45 -11.28 12.46 -0.97
CA PRO A 45 -11.04 12.04 0.40
C PRO A 45 -9.62 12.45 0.84
N PHE A 46 -9.47 12.74 2.13
CA PHE A 46 -8.15 13.00 2.71
C PHE A 46 -7.52 11.69 3.16
N VAL A 47 -6.58 11.20 2.35
CA VAL A 47 -5.94 9.88 2.48
C VAL A 47 -4.78 9.85 3.49
N GLY A 48 -4.58 8.68 4.11
CA GLY A 48 -3.47 8.43 5.03
C GLY A 48 -3.60 9.05 6.43
N ARG A 49 -4.77 8.95 7.07
CA ARG A 49 -4.92 9.20 8.52
C ARG A 49 -4.21 8.09 9.31
N CYS A 50 -3.69 8.38 10.51
CA CYS A 50 -3.12 7.32 11.37
C CYS A 50 -4.22 6.48 12.04
N CYS A 51 -3.87 5.42 12.76
CA CYS A 51 -4.84 4.58 13.45
C CYS A 51 -5.41 5.29 14.69
N GLN A 52 -6.73 5.51 14.75
CA GLN A 52 -7.37 6.15 15.89
C GLN A 52 -7.23 5.33 17.18
N THR A 53 -7.36 4.00 17.11
CA THR A 53 -7.26 3.09 18.27
C THR A 53 -5.85 3.06 18.87
N CYS A 54 -4.81 2.95 18.03
CA CYS A 54 -3.43 2.82 18.50
C CYS A 54 -2.70 4.16 18.71
N THR A 55 -3.21 5.26 18.16
CA THR A 55 -2.54 6.58 18.20
C THR A 55 -3.52 7.77 18.35
N PRO A 56 -4.48 7.74 19.30
CA PRO A 56 -5.57 8.72 19.39
C PRO A 56 -5.12 10.18 19.53
N LYS A 57 -4.10 10.46 20.37
CA LYS A 57 -3.57 11.81 20.58
C LYS A 57 -2.88 12.34 19.33
N SER A 58 -2.12 11.49 18.63
CA SER A 58 -1.54 11.82 17.32
C SER A 58 -2.62 12.03 16.26
N TRP A 59 -3.70 11.25 16.31
CA TRP A 59 -4.83 11.31 15.38
C TRP A 59 -5.58 12.64 15.47
N GLU A 60 -5.83 13.14 16.68
CA GLU A 60 -6.52 14.41 16.93
C GLU A 60 -5.62 15.63 16.70
N SER A 61 -4.46 15.70 17.37
CA SER A 61 -3.67 16.94 17.48
C SER A 61 -3.00 17.41 16.17
N LEU A 62 -2.54 16.48 15.34
CA LEU A 62 -1.77 16.79 14.14
C LEU A 62 -2.69 17.16 12.96
N PHE A 63 -3.89 16.60 12.90
CA PHE A 63 -4.89 16.92 11.88
C PHE A 63 -5.74 18.14 12.26
N HIS A 64 -6.44 18.72 11.29
CA HIS A 64 -7.47 19.76 11.50
C HIS A 64 -8.32 19.84 10.24
N ARG A 65 -9.61 20.19 10.32
CA ARG A 65 -10.52 20.11 9.16
C ARG A 65 -10.03 20.95 7.97
N SER A 66 -9.51 22.16 8.20
CA SER A 66 -8.92 23.02 7.16
C SER A 66 -7.61 22.50 6.52
N ILE A 67 -7.20 21.27 6.81
CA ILE A 67 -6.10 20.58 6.12
C ILE A 67 -6.60 19.88 4.84
N THR A 68 -7.89 19.52 4.76
CA THR A 68 -8.49 18.89 3.56
C THR A 68 -8.48 19.81 2.35
N ASP A 69 -8.66 21.10 2.59
CA ASP A 69 -8.84 22.12 1.54
C ASP A 69 -7.50 22.54 0.91
N LEU A 70 -6.38 22.02 1.43
CA LEU A 70 -5.02 22.36 1.04
C LEU A 70 -4.52 21.48 -0.12
N GLY A 71 -4.98 21.81 -1.32
CA GLY A 71 -4.58 21.15 -2.56
C GLY A 71 -3.07 21.16 -2.87
N PHE A 72 -2.69 20.44 -3.92
CA PHE A 72 -1.31 20.07 -4.23
C PHE A 72 -0.36 21.25 -4.52
N CYS A 73 0.93 21.06 -4.23
CA CYS A 73 2.03 21.84 -4.79
C CYS A 73 2.89 20.97 -5.72
N SER A 74 3.61 21.61 -6.65
CA SER A 74 4.71 20.99 -7.38
C SER A 74 6.01 21.38 -6.70
N VAL A 75 6.79 20.41 -6.26
CA VAL A 75 8.04 20.67 -5.51
C VAL A 75 9.16 21.18 -6.41
N ILE A 76 9.15 20.79 -7.70
CA ILE A 76 10.17 21.19 -8.68
C ILE A 76 9.85 22.52 -9.38
N LEU A 77 8.64 23.06 -9.23
CA LEU A 77 8.20 24.29 -9.88
C LEU A 77 8.49 25.52 -9.01
N VAL A 78 9.75 25.95 -8.99
CA VAL A 78 10.15 27.21 -8.35
C VAL A 78 9.87 28.40 -9.28
N LYS A 79 9.00 29.29 -8.83
CA LYS A 79 8.67 30.56 -9.47
C LYS A 79 9.22 31.74 -8.67
N GLU A 80 9.15 32.93 -9.27
CA GLU A 80 9.41 34.23 -8.62
C GLU A 80 8.59 34.46 -7.33
N GLU A 81 7.42 33.82 -7.18
CA GLU A 81 6.61 33.91 -5.95
C GLU A 81 7.16 33.10 -4.76
N ASN A 82 8.13 32.21 -5.01
CA ASN A 82 8.78 31.39 -3.98
C ASN A 82 10.11 31.99 -3.48
N THR A 83 10.52 33.16 -3.99
CA THR A 83 11.77 33.86 -3.64
C THR A 83 11.47 35.23 -3.07
N ARG A 84 12.35 35.76 -2.22
CA ARG A 84 12.22 37.13 -1.66
C ARG A 84 12.37 38.22 -2.71
N PHE A 85 13.13 37.95 -3.77
CA PHE A 85 13.41 38.89 -4.86
C PHE A 85 12.31 38.89 -5.94
N ARG A 86 12.19 40.01 -6.68
CA ARG A 86 11.28 40.17 -7.83
C ARG A 86 12.03 40.73 -9.05
N GLY A 87 11.50 40.51 -10.24
CA GLY A 87 12.00 41.07 -11.51
C GLY A 87 12.54 40.06 -12.54
N TRP A 88 12.94 40.56 -13.71
CA TRP A 88 13.31 39.75 -14.88
C TRP A 88 14.52 38.81 -14.65
N LEU A 89 15.56 39.28 -13.94
CA LEU A 89 16.70 38.44 -13.58
C LEU A 89 16.27 37.29 -12.65
N VAL A 90 15.36 37.55 -11.71
CA VAL A 90 14.82 36.52 -10.80
C VAL A 90 14.07 35.44 -11.58
N ARG A 91 13.33 35.79 -12.65
CA ARG A 91 12.67 34.80 -13.52
C ARG A 91 13.64 33.87 -14.26
N ARG A 92 14.88 34.30 -14.49
CA ARG A 92 15.95 33.50 -15.12
C ARG A 92 16.82 32.74 -14.11
N LEU A 93 16.91 33.24 -12.88
CA LEU A 93 17.79 32.71 -11.81
C LEU A 93 17.02 32.15 -10.60
N CYS A 94 15.70 31.96 -10.70
CA CYS A 94 14.84 31.54 -9.57
C CYS A 94 15.34 30.27 -8.88
N TYR A 95 15.74 29.25 -9.65
CA TYR A 95 16.32 28.01 -9.13
C TYR A 95 17.60 28.24 -8.31
N PHE A 96 18.42 29.22 -8.69
CA PHE A 96 19.65 29.54 -7.98
C PHE A 96 19.37 30.37 -6.72
N LEU A 97 18.60 31.46 -6.85
CA LEU A 97 18.22 32.33 -5.74
C LEU A 97 17.46 31.56 -4.65
N TRP A 98 16.48 30.73 -5.02
CA TRP A 98 15.76 29.86 -4.09
C TRP A 98 16.68 28.85 -3.39
N SER A 99 17.66 28.26 -4.10
CA SER A 99 18.63 27.36 -3.46
C SER A 99 19.52 28.09 -2.43
N LEU A 100 19.81 29.38 -2.64
CA LEU A 100 20.53 30.21 -1.66
C LEU A 100 19.65 30.61 -0.46
N GLU A 101 18.37 30.85 -0.67
CA GLU A 101 17.39 31.17 0.38
C GLU A 101 17.05 29.98 1.29
N GLN A 102 17.40 28.74 0.91
CA GLN A 102 17.15 27.55 1.75
C GLN A 102 17.84 27.65 3.14
N HIS A 103 17.02 27.50 4.18
CA HIS A 103 17.43 27.44 5.57
C HIS A 103 17.95 26.05 5.93
N ILE A 104 19.26 25.95 6.19
CA ILE A 104 19.92 24.72 6.62
C ILE A 104 20.19 24.88 8.12
N PRO A 105 19.48 24.17 9.02
CA PRO A 105 19.68 24.33 10.45
C PRO A 105 21.10 23.88 10.87
N PRO A 106 21.79 24.63 11.74
CA PRO A 106 23.13 24.29 12.18
C PRO A 106 23.10 23.03 13.08
N CYS A 107 23.78 21.97 12.66
CA CYS A 107 23.89 20.75 13.45
C CYS A 107 25.11 20.84 14.38
N GLN A 108 24.93 21.47 15.54
CA GLN A 108 26.00 21.69 16.53
C GLN A 108 25.90 20.75 17.75
N ASP A 109 24.71 20.55 18.31
CA ASP A 109 24.54 19.89 19.63
C ASP A 109 24.47 18.34 19.60
N ALA A 110 24.36 17.74 18.42
CA ALA A 110 24.12 16.30 18.27
C ALA A 110 25.24 15.38 18.80
N PRO A 111 26.55 15.64 18.60
CA PRO A 111 27.59 14.68 18.97
C PRO A 111 27.76 14.54 20.50
N GLN A 112 27.67 15.64 21.25
CA GLN A 112 27.79 15.64 22.71
C GLN A 112 26.67 14.82 23.36
N LYS A 113 25.41 15.12 23.02
CA LYS A 113 24.21 14.40 23.52
C LYS A 113 24.21 12.89 23.19
N ILE A 114 24.89 12.46 22.14
CA ILE A 114 25.05 11.03 21.80
C ILE A 114 26.11 10.37 22.68
N VAL A 115 27.27 11.01 22.88
CA VAL A 115 28.34 10.52 23.77
C VAL A 115 27.92 10.53 25.25
N GLU A 116 27.07 11.49 25.64
CA GLU A 116 26.45 11.60 26.96
C GLU A 116 25.30 10.62 27.19
N SER A 117 24.83 9.90 26.16
CA SER A 117 23.70 8.98 26.33
C SER A 117 24.06 7.80 27.24
N THR A 118 23.17 7.47 28.19
CA THR A 118 23.42 6.43 29.20
C THR A 118 23.73 5.05 28.60
N ARG A 119 23.23 4.72 27.40
CA ARG A 119 23.62 3.47 26.70
C ARG A 119 25.07 3.48 26.24
N VAL A 120 25.58 4.60 25.73
CA VAL A 120 27.00 4.75 25.35
C VAL A 120 27.88 4.78 26.60
N GLN A 121 27.47 5.52 27.63
CA GLN A 121 28.19 5.56 28.92
C GLN A 121 28.26 4.18 29.59
N ASN A 122 27.18 3.39 29.60
CA ASN A 122 27.18 2.03 30.17
C ASN A 122 28.06 1.05 29.39
N LEU A 123 28.20 1.21 28.07
CA LEU A 123 29.14 0.41 27.26
C LEU A 123 30.59 0.88 27.39
N LEU A 124 30.83 2.12 27.81
CA LEU A 124 32.15 2.64 28.18
C LEU A 124 32.56 2.15 29.58
N SER A 125 31.65 2.15 30.55
CA SER A 125 31.93 1.67 31.92
C SER A 125 32.08 0.15 32.00
N ALA A 126 31.27 -0.62 31.25
CA ALA A 126 31.41 -2.08 31.14
C ALA A 126 32.72 -2.53 30.45
N ARG A 127 33.52 -1.60 29.91
CA ARG A 127 34.87 -1.84 29.36
C ARG A 127 36.02 -1.53 30.32
N VAL A 128 35.74 -1.13 31.57
CA VAL A 128 36.77 -0.93 32.60
C VAL A 128 37.07 -2.26 33.30
N PRO A 129 38.27 -2.85 33.16
CA PRO A 129 38.66 -4.00 33.96
C PRO A 129 38.94 -3.57 35.39
N GLY A 130 38.42 -4.30 36.38
CA GLY A 130 38.81 -4.13 37.79
C GLY A 130 40.21 -4.68 38.05
N GLY A 131 41.25 -3.96 37.62
CA GLY A 131 42.65 -4.35 37.78
C GLY A 131 43.59 -3.17 37.56
N ALA A 132 44.68 -3.09 38.33
CA ALA A 132 45.56 -1.92 38.34
C ALA A 132 46.38 -1.77 37.05
N GLY A 133 46.27 -0.61 36.40
CA GLY A 133 47.04 -0.23 35.21
C GLY A 133 46.64 1.18 34.73
N GLU A 134 47.61 2.00 34.35
CA GLU A 134 47.40 3.45 34.23
C GLU A 134 46.75 3.91 32.91
N GLY A 135 45.64 4.64 33.03
CA GLY A 135 45.31 5.83 32.22
C GLY A 135 44.90 5.70 30.75
N GLN A 136 45.42 4.74 29.97
CA GLN A 136 45.36 4.85 28.50
C GLN A 136 44.11 4.24 27.82
N ALA A 137 43.46 3.26 28.45
CA ALA A 137 42.30 2.56 27.87
C ALA A 137 41.09 3.45 27.47
N PRO A 138 40.59 4.40 28.30
CA PRO A 138 39.37 5.14 27.96
C PRO A 138 39.55 6.06 26.75
N ASP A 139 40.75 6.62 26.58
CA ASP A 139 41.02 7.61 25.54
C ASP A 139 41.14 6.98 24.15
N LEU A 140 41.57 5.71 24.06
CA LEU A 140 41.56 4.93 22.82
C LEU A 140 40.13 4.61 22.38
N VAL A 141 39.27 4.15 23.29
CA VAL A 141 37.86 3.86 22.99
C VAL A 141 37.08 5.15 22.67
N LYS A 142 37.41 6.27 23.32
CA LYS A 142 36.86 7.60 23.02
C LYS A 142 37.27 8.09 21.63
N LYS A 143 38.52 7.87 21.21
CA LYS A 143 39.00 8.11 19.84
C LYS A 143 38.30 7.20 18.82
N GLU A 144 37.99 5.96 19.19
CA GLU A 144 37.22 5.04 18.34
C GLU A 144 35.77 5.49 18.16
N VAL A 145 35.08 5.84 19.25
CA VAL A 145 33.74 6.44 19.21
C VAL A 145 33.73 7.72 18.38
N GLN A 146 34.74 8.59 18.52
CA GLN A 146 34.87 9.80 17.70
C GLN A 146 35.14 9.49 16.22
N ARG A 147 35.87 8.41 15.89
CA ARG A 147 36.10 7.96 14.50
C ARG A 147 34.81 7.43 13.87
N ILE A 148 34.10 6.55 14.57
CA ILE A 148 32.81 5.99 14.13
C ILE A 148 31.77 7.11 14.00
N LEU A 149 31.67 8.00 14.99
CA LEU A 149 30.78 9.17 14.95
C LEU A 149 31.18 10.13 13.82
N GLY A 150 32.47 10.31 13.53
CA GLY A 150 32.97 11.09 12.39
C GLY A 150 32.66 10.45 11.02
N HIS A 151 32.59 9.11 10.94
CA HIS A 151 32.16 8.39 9.74
C HIS A 151 30.64 8.47 9.50
N ILE A 152 29.84 8.49 10.58
CA ILE A 152 28.37 8.55 10.53
C ILE A 152 27.87 10.00 10.38
N GLN A 153 28.47 10.94 11.11
CA GLN A 153 27.94 12.29 11.34
C GLN A 153 28.78 13.38 10.64
N ALA A 154 29.21 13.12 9.40
CA ALA A 154 29.81 14.15 8.54
C ALA A 154 28.91 15.40 8.48
N SER A 155 29.46 16.56 8.83
CA SER A 155 28.70 17.81 8.89
C SER A 155 28.38 18.31 7.47
N PRO A 156 27.09 18.54 7.14
CA PRO A 156 26.71 18.93 5.79
C PRO A 156 27.21 20.34 5.51
N ARG A 157 28.10 20.51 4.53
CA ARG A 157 28.66 21.83 4.17
C ARG A 157 27.56 22.67 3.50
N PRO A 158 27.08 23.79 4.07
CA PRO A 158 25.90 24.48 3.54
C PRO A 158 26.02 24.89 2.07
N PHE A 159 27.21 25.35 1.65
CA PHE A 159 27.48 25.68 0.25
C PHE A 159 27.32 24.48 -0.71
N LEU A 160 27.78 23.29 -0.32
CA LEU A 160 27.64 22.08 -1.14
C LEU A 160 26.18 21.61 -1.20
N VAL A 161 25.43 21.72 -0.10
CA VAL A 161 24.00 21.41 -0.07
C VAL A 161 23.23 22.35 -1.00
N ARG A 162 23.51 23.66 -0.99
CA ARG A 162 22.88 24.65 -1.88
C ARG A 162 23.21 24.40 -3.35
N LEU A 163 24.49 24.18 -3.69
CA LEU A 163 24.92 23.86 -5.05
C LEU A 163 24.31 22.55 -5.57
N PHE A 164 24.24 21.51 -4.72
CA PHE A 164 23.60 20.24 -5.06
C PHE A 164 22.08 20.41 -5.21
N SER A 165 21.41 21.18 -4.33
CA SER A 165 19.99 21.51 -4.41
C SER A 165 19.64 22.18 -5.74
N TRP A 166 20.44 23.16 -6.19
CA TRP A 166 20.31 23.79 -7.51
C TRP A 166 20.51 22.81 -8.67
N ALA A 167 21.58 22.01 -8.66
CA ALA A 167 21.88 21.06 -9.71
C ALA A 167 20.83 19.94 -9.81
N LEU A 168 20.37 19.43 -8.67
CA LEU A 168 19.32 18.43 -8.54
C LEU A 168 17.97 18.98 -9.01
N LEU A 169 17.61 20.20 -8.65
CA LEU A 169 16.38 20.86 -9.12
C LEU A 169 16.37 20.98 -10.66
N ARG A 170 17.51 21.28 -11.28
CA ARG A 170 17.65 21.28 -12.75
C ARG A 170 17.52 19.88 -13.35
N PHE A 171 18.15 18.87 -12.74
CA PHE A 171 18.05 17.47 -13.16
C PHE A 171 16.61 16.92 -13.06
N LEU A 172 15.93 17.18 -11.94
CA LEU A 172 14.55 16.76 -11.74
C LEU A 172 13.58 17.43 -12.73
N ASN A 173 13.78 18.72 -13.07
CA ASN A 173 13.01 19.39 -14.13
C ASN A 173 13.31 18.88 -15.56
N CYS A 174 14.38 18.11 -15.77
CA CYS A 174 14.61 17.43 -17.05
C CYS A 174 13.81 16.11 -17.14
N LEU A 175 13.72 15.36 -16.03
CA LEU A 175 13.04 14.05 -15.98
C LEU A 175 11.53 14.15 -15.75
N PHE A 176 11.13 15.03 -14.83
CA PHE A 176 9.75 15.17 -14.38
C PHE A 176 9.08 16.40 -14.99
N LEU A 177 7.84 16.22 -15.42
CA LEU A 177 6.93 17.31 -15.76
C LEU A 177 6.39 17.97 -14.47
N ASN A 178 6.19 17.17 -13.43
CA ASN A 178 5.66 17.59 -12.14
C ASN A 178 6.02 16.56 -11.06
N VAL A 179 6.33 17.03 -9.85
CA VAL A 179 6.46 16.22 -8.63
C VAL A 179 5.42 16.77 -7.64
N GLN A 180 4.25 16.13 -7.60
CA GLN A 180 3.12 16.59 -6.79
C GLN A 180 3.27 16.18 -5.31
N LEU A 181 2.97 17.09 -4.40
CA LEU A 181 2.91 16.86 -2.96
C LEU A 181 1.61 17.47 -2.40
N HIS A 182 0.91 16.77 -1.50
CA HIS A 182 -0.28 17.31 -0.86
C HIS A 182 0.11 18.31 0.24
N LYS A 183 -0.22 19.61 0.08
CA LYS A 183 0.15 20.65 1.07
C LYS A 183 -0.37 20.32 2.46
N GLY A 184 -1.58 19.78 2.55
CA GLY A 184 -2.16 19.31 3.81
C GLY A 184 -1.31 18.26 4.55
N GLN A 185 -0.86 17.21 3.87
CA GLN A 185 -0.01 16.17 4.48
C GLN A 185 1.33 16.75 4.94
N MET A 186 1.96 17.61 4.14
CA MET A 186 3.19 18.30 4.52
C MET A 186 3.02 19.20 5.76
N LYS A 187 1.88 19.88 5.93
CA LYS A 187 1.61 20.65 7.16
C LYS A 187 1.52 19.79 8.42
N MET A 188 1.03 18.55 8.33
CA MET A 188 1.03 17.62 9.48
C MET A 188 2.46 17.24 9.88
N VAL A 189 3.34 17.02 8.90
CA VAL A 189 4.77 16.75 9.13
C VAL A 189 5.49 17.99 9.71
N GLN A 190 5.17 19.19 9.23
CA GLN A 190 5.68 20.45 9.80
C GLN A 190 5.23 20.66 11.26
N LYS A 191 3.97 20.39 11.61
CA LYS A 191 3.50 20.38 13.01
C LYS A 191 4.29 19.37 13.86
N ALA A 192 4.45 18.14 13.37
CA ALA A 192 5.16 17.09 14.11
C ALA A 192 6.64 17.45 14.36
N ALA A 193 7.31 18.07 13.38
CA ALA A 193 8.67 18.58 13.55
C ALA A 193 8.76 19.79 14.51
N GLN A 194 7.74 20.66 14.53
CA GLN A 194 7.64 21.78 15.48
C GLN A 194 7.43 21.32 16.93
N ALA A 195 6.88 20.12 17.15
CA ALA A 195 6.72 19.52 18.48
C ALA A 195 8.04 18.98 19.10
N GLY A 196 9.21 19.27 18.49
CA GLY A 196 10.54 18.96 19.03
C GLY A 196 10.93 17.48 19.08
N SER A 197 10.05 16.58 18.64
CA SER A 197 10.28 15.13 18.63
C SER A 197 11.10 14.70 17.40
N PRO A 198 11.97 13.68 17.53
CA PRO A 198 12.75 13.17 16.40
C PRO A 198 11.85 12.48 15.37
N LEU A 199 11.75 13.04 14.17
CA LEU A 199 10.95 12.50 13.09
C LEU A 199 11.71 11.39 12.34
N VAL A 200 11.16 10.18 12.34
CA VAL A 200 11.60 9.05 11.49
C VAL A 200 10.66 8.93 10.31
N LEU A 201 11.19 8.86 9.09
CA LEU A 201 10.42 8.65 7.86
C LEU A 201 10.74 7.29 7.27
N LEU A 202 9.73 6.43 7.21
CA LEU A 202 9.80 5.10 6.59
C LEU A 202 9.31 5.21 5.15
N SER A 203 10.08 4.66 4.20
CA SER A 203 9.71 4.62 2.77
C SER A 203 9.37 3.19 2.36
N THR A 204 8.22 3.01 1.71
CA THR A 204 7.82 1.74 1.08
C THR A 204 8.69 1.37 -0.10
N HIS A 205 9.18 2.37 -0.84
CA HIS A 205 10.06 2.19 -1.98
C HIS A 205 11.52 2.46 -1.62
N LYS A 206 12.40 1.56 -2.08
CA LYS A 206 13.86 1.59 -1.87
C LYS A 206 14.60 1.87 -3.19
N THR A 207 14.16 2.83 -4.01
CA THR A 207 14.92 3.21 -5.21
C THR A 207 16.01 4.23 -4.89
N LEU A 208 17.05 4.26 -5.73
CA LEU A 208 18.11 5.28 -5.68
C LEU A 208 17.54 6.71 -5.86
N LEU A 209 16.41 6.84 -6.57
CA LEU A 209 15.76 8.13 -6.76
C LEU A 209 15.04 8.60 -5.49
N ASP A 210 14.36 7.70 -4.76
CA ASP A 210 13.64 8.05 -3.52
C ASP A 210 14.60 8.61 -2.47
N GLY A 211 15.78 7.98 -2.32
CA GLY A 211 16.84 8.43 -1.43
C GLY A 211 17.44 9.81 -1.76
N ILE A 212 17.17 10.34 -2.95
CA ILE A 212 17.59 11.69 -3.40
C ILE A 212 16.40 12.66 -3.39
N LEU A 213 15.22 12.20 -3.84
CA LEU A 213 14.00 12.98 -3.97
C LEU A 213 13.41 13.32 -2.60
N LEU A 214 13.35 12.37 -1.66
CA LEU A 214 12.77 12.59 -0.33
C LEU A 214 13.53 13.67 0.47
N PRO A 215 14.88 13.66 0.57
CA PRO A 215 15.62 14.77 1.18
C PRO A 215 15.41 16.10 0.47
N PHE A 216 15.39 16.11 -0.86
CA PHE A 216 15.17 17.33 -1.62
C PHE A 216 13.78 17.93 -1.37
N MET A 217 12.74 17.09 -1.30
CA MET A 217 11.39 17.54 -0.97
C MET A 217 11.32 18.11 0.45
N LEU A 218 11.89 17.43 1.46
CA LEU A 218 11.85 17.92 2.84
C LEU A 218 12.63 19.24 3.00
N LEU A 219 13.80 19.35 2.37
CA LEU A 219 14.59 20.58 2.32
C LEU A 219 13.82 21.72 1.61
N SER A 220 13.08 21.41 0.54
CA SER A 220 12.24 22.39 -0.18
C SER A 220 11.09 22.94 0.67
N GLN A 221 10.62 22.18 1.67
CA GLN A 221 9.51 22.53 2.55
C GLN A 221 10.00 23.01 3.94
N GLY A 222 11.30 23.33 4.08
CA GLY A 222 11.87 23.92 5.29
C GLY A 222 12.16 22.94 6.44
N LEU A 223 11.98 21.63 6.25
CA LEU A 223 12.21 20.60 7.27
C LEU A 223 13.69 20.23 7.46
N GLY A 224 14.61 20.97 6.83
CA GLY A 224 16.06 20.75 6.91
C GLY A 224 16.57 19.59 6.05
N VAL A 225 17.79 19.14 6.34
CA VAL A 225 18.48 18.08 5.59
C VAL A 225 18.16 16.73 6.21
N LEU A 226 17.34 15.91 5.54
CA LEU A 226 17.05 14.54 5.99
C LEU A 226 18.32 13.69 5.97
N ARG A 227 18.68 13.15 7.14
CA ARG A 227 19.75 12.15 7.31
C ARG A 227 19.28 10.76 6.88
N VAL A 228 19.25 10.51 5.56
CA VAL A 228 18.87 9.19 5.02
C VAL A 228 19.96 8.17 5.32
N ALA A 229 19.57 6.98 5.79
CA ALA A 229 20.44 5.80 5.83
C ALA A 229 20.58 5.18 4.43
N TRP A 230 21.79 5.21 3.88
CA TRP A 230 22.12 4.68 2.55
C TRP A 230 22.93 3.37 2.68
N ASP A 231 22.54 2.34 1.92
CA ASP A 231 23.33 1.12 1.79
C ASP A 231 24.67 1.43 1.09
N SER A 232 25.77 1.08 1.75
CA SER A 232 27.12 1.24 1.20
C SER A 232 27.31 0.46 -0.11
N ARG A 233 26.60 -0.66 -0.29
CA ARG A 233 26.68 -1.58 -1.44
C ARG A 233 25.93 -1.07 -2.68
N ALA A 234 25.03 -0.10 -2.55
CA ALA A 234 24.18 0.37 -3.65
C ALA A 234 24.81 1.47 -4.53
N CYS A 235 25.96 2.04 -4.12
CA CYS A 235 26.46 3.31 -4.65
C CYS A 235 27.93 3.28 -5.07
N SER A 236 28.26 4.02 -6.13
CA SER A 236 29.64 4.23 -6.56
C SER A 236 30.45 5.01 -5.51
N PRO A 237 31.79 4.82 -5.42
CA PRO A 237 32.60 5.48 -4.40
C PRO A 237 32.50 7.02 -4.43
N ALA A 238 32.47 7.62 -5.62
CA ALA A 238 32.32 9.06 -5.78
C ALA A 238 30.95 9.57 -5.28
N LEU A 239 29.87 8.87 -5.62
CA LEU A 239 28.52 9.20 -5.15
C LEU A 239 28.42 9.07 -3.62
N ARG A 240 29.01 8.01 -3.05
CA ARG A 240 29.10 7.79 -1.59
C ARG A 240 29.82 8.96 -0.88
N VAL A 241 30.93 9.45 -1.43
CA VAL A 241 31.66 10.61 -0.89
C VAL A 241 30.87 11.92 -1.01
N LEU A 242 30.15 12.13 -2.12
CA LEU A 242 29.27 13.28 -2.29
C LEU A 242 28.15 13.29 -1.25
N LEU A 243 27.45 12.16 -1.09
CA LEU A 243 26.29 12.06 -0.19
C LEU A 243 26.67 12.15 1.29
N ARG A 244 27.84 11.64 1.69
CA ARG A 244 28.41 11.89 3.03
C ARG A 244 28.57 13.39 3.31
N LYS A 245 29.07 14.15 2.33
CA LYS A 245 29.20 15.63 2.43
C LYS A 245 27.86 16.38 2.40
N LEU A 246 26.77 15.69 2.06
CA LEU A 246 25.39 16.20 2.05
C LEU A 246 24.57 15.70 3.26
N GLY A 247 25.16 14.94 4.19
CA GLY A 247 24.50 14.48 5.43
C GLY A 247 23.88 13.08 5.36
N GLY A 248 24.06 12.33 4.27
CA GLY A 248 23.64 10.93 4.17
C GLY A 248 24.45 10.02 5.10
N LEU A 249 23.75 9.23 5.92
CA LEU A 249 24.33 8.26 6.84
C LEU A 249 24.70 7.00 6.05
N PHE A 250 25.92 6.49 6.21
CA PHE A 250 26.34 5.21 5.64
C PHE A 250 26.82 4.31 6.75
N LEU A 251 26.27 3.09 6.84
CA LEU A 251 26.71 2.13 7.85
C LEU A 251 28.21 1.79 7.66
N PRO A 252 28.99 1.71 8.75
CA PRO A 252 30.36 1.21 8.72
C PRO A 252 30.40 -0.24 8.20
N PRO A 253 31.36 -0.61 7.33
CA PRO A 253 31.47 -1.98 6.82
C PRO A 253 31.66 -3.02 7.95
N GLU A 254 32.28 -2.63 9.06
CA GLU A 254 32.52 -3.43 10.26
C GLU A 254 31.23 -3.95 10.90
N ALA A 255 30.09 -3.29 10.70
CA ALA A 255 28.77 -3.76 11.15
C ALA A 255 28.30 -5.05 10.46
N ASN A 256 29.02 -5.55 9.45
CA ASN A 256 28.75 -6.80 8.73
C ASN A 256 29.59 -7.98 9.26
N LEU A 257 30.46 -7.78 10.25
CA LEU A 257 31.31 -8.84 10.83
C LEU A 257 30.52 -9.79 11.76
N SER A 258 31.08 -10.96 12.06
CA SER A 258 30.50 -11.99 12.94
C SER A 258 30.24 -11.50 14.36
N LEU A 259 29.32 -12.17 15.08
CA LEU A 259 28.83 -11.70 16.38
C LEU A 259 29.96 -11.47 17.40
N ASP A 260 30.97 -12.33 17.39
CA ASP A 260 32.01 -12.50 18.42
C ASP A 260 33.11 -11.40 18.40
N SER A 261 33.07 -10.49 17.42
CA SER A 261 34.03 -9.39 17.33
C SER A 261 33.69 -8.23 18.29
N SER A 262 34.62 -7.93 19.21
CA SER A 262 34.45 -6.89 20.24
C SER A 262 34.36 -5.46 19.65
N GLU A 263 35.00 -5.22 18.51
CA GLU A 263 34.82 -4.00 17.70
C GLU A 263 33.44 -3.96 17.04
N GLY A 264 32.98 -5.09 16.50
CA GLY A 264 31.66 -5.25 15.89
C GLY A 264 30.53 -4.94 16.87
N LEU A 265 30.65 -5.30 18.15
CA LEU A 265 29.68 -4.92 19.19
C LEU A 265 29.55 -3.40 19.40
N LEU A 266 30.67 -2.68 19.46
CA LEU A 266 30.64 -1.23 19.70
C LEU A 266 30.21 -0.46 18.43
N ALA A 267 30.66 -0.91 17.26
CA ALA A 267 30.15 -0.42 15.98
C ALA A 267 28.63 -0.67 15.86
N ARG A 268 28.13 -1.86 16.21
CA ARG A 268 26.68 -2.17 16.22
C ARG A 268 25.92 -1.32 17.23
N ALA A 269 26.45 -1.04 18.42
CA ALA A 269 25.76 -0.18 19.40
C ALA A 269 25.55 1.25 18.89
N VAL A 270 26.60 1.85 18.30
CA VAL A 270 26.51 3.19 17.69
C VAL A 270 25.63 3.18 16.43
N VAL A 271 25.61 2.08 15.66
CA VAL A 271 24.73 1.89 14.50
C VAL A 271 23.28 1.59 14.88
N GLN A 272 23.00 0.90 15.99
CA GLN A 272 21.64 0.67 16.48
C GLN A 272 21.00 1.97 16.99
N ALA A 273 21.81 2.92 17.48
CA ALA A 273 21.37 4.29 17.71
C ALA A 273 21.13 5.10 16.40
N ALA A 274 21.43 4.54 15.23
CA ALA A 274 21.35 5.20 13.91
C ALA A 274 20.62 4.40 12.79
N SER A 275 20.04 3.24 13.11
CA SER A 275 19.24 2.32 12.25
C SER A 275 19.97 1.52 11.13
N ALA A 276 19.34 0.41 10.72
CA ALA A 276 19.84 -0.65 9.82
C ALA A 276 18.65 -1.54 9.33
N PRO A 277 18.78 -2.49 8.37
CA PRO A 277 19.62 -2.59 7.16
C PRO A 277 18.82 -3.03 5.89
N LEU A 278 19.48 -3.68 4.91
CA LEU A 278 18.97 -4.46 3.74
C LEU A 278 18.47 -3.68 2.49
N GLY A 279 19.34 -3.43 1.51
CA GLY A 279 19.79 -4.46 0.55
C GLY A 279 19.07 -4.59 -0.81
N LEU A 280 19.69 -4.08 -1.90
CA LEU A 280 19.77 -4.75 -3.22
C LEU A 280 20.86 -4.10 -4.12
N ARG A 281 21.53 -4.89 -4.99
CA ARG A 281 22.73 -4.45 -5.73
C ARG A 281 22.54 -4.08 -7.22
N THR A 282 21.41 -4.41 -7.84
CA THR A 282 21.25 -4.35 -9.32
C THR A 282 20.71 -3.03 -9.87
N GLY A 283 20.10 -2.18 -9.04
CA GLY A 283 19.34 -1.01 -9.52
C GLY A 283 20.16 0.08 -10.22
N ALA A 284 21.36 0.42 -9.73
CA ALA A 284 22.08 1.62 -10.18
C ALA A 284 22.47 1.62 -11.68
N LEU A 285 22.90 0.47 -12.20
CA LEU A 285 23.26 0.32 -13.62
C LEU A 285 22.04 0.31 -14.55
N VAL A 286 20.93 -0.26 -14.09
CA VAL A 286 19.64 -0.26 -14.83
C VAL A 286 19.05 1.15 -14.86
N VAL A 287 19.07 1.87 -13.73
CA VAL A 287 18.61 3.26 -13.64
C VAL A 287 19.48 4.20 -14.50
N LEU A 288 20.81 4.03 -14.52
CA LEU A 288 21.64 4.81 -15.42
C LEU A 288 21.38 4.49 -16.90
N ARG A 289 21.26 3.21 -17.28
CA ARG A 289 20.90 2.84 -18.67
C ARG A 289 19.50 3.34 -19.06
N SER A 290 18.50 3.29 -18.17
CA SER A 290 17.15 3.79 -18.47
C SER A 290 17.13 5.31 -18.59
N LEU A 291 17.77 6.05 -17.69
CA LEU A 291 17.89 7.51 -17.76
C LEU A 291 18.62 7.98 -19.03
N TRP A 292 19.71 7.32 -19.43
CA TRP A 292 20.46 7.68 -20.64
C TRP A 292 19.69 7.36 -21.92
N SER A 293 19.00 6.22 -21.99
CA SER A 293 18.12 5.88 -23.13
C SER A 293 16.86 6.74 -23.20
N HIS A 294 16.39 7.30 -22.07
CA HIS A 294 15.24 8.21 -22.05
C HIS A 294 15.61 9.67 -22.30
N TRP A 295 16.89 10.05 -22.30
CA TRP A 295 17.33 11.42 -22.57
C TRP A 295 16.93 11.93 -23.97
N GLY A 296 16.70 11.02 -24.93
CA GLY A 296 16.15 11.32 -26.27
C GLY A 296 14.62 11.18 -26.39
N CYS A 297 13.91 10.69 -25.36
CA CYS A 297 12.47 10.41 -25.41
C CYS A 297 11.66 11.48 -24.67
N SER A 298 10.80 12.23 -25.38
CA SER A 298 10.04 13.37 -24.83
C SER A 298 8.95 13.03 -23.78
N ARG A 299 8.93 11.81 -23.23
CA ARG A 299 7.98 11.34 -22.21
C ARG A 299 8.42 11.72 -20.80
N ARG A 300 8.32 13.02 -20.45
CA ARG A 300 8.51 13.48 -19.06
C ARG A 300 7.48 12.83 -18.13
N ILE A 301 7.92 12.40 -16.94
CA ILE A 301 7.10 11.67 -15.98
C ILE A 301 6.36 12.65 -15.06
N CYS A 302 5.14 12.34 -14.62
CA CYS A 302 4.52 12.99 -13.47
C CYS A 302 4.62 12.03 -12.29
N SER A 303 5.25 12.44 -11.19
CA SER A 303 5.21 11.71 -9.93
C SER A 303 4.32 12.44 -8.93
N ARG A 304 3.77 11.68 -7.97
CA ARG A 304 3.10 12.22 -6.80
C ARG A 304 3.65 11.50 -5.57
N VAL A 305 3.87 12.25 -4.51
CA VAL A 305 4.39 11.74 -3.23
C VAL A 305 3.34 11.97 -2.16
N HIS A 306 3.01 10.88 -1.48
CA HIS A 306 2.05 10.80 -0.40
C HIS A 306 2.81 10.67 0.92
N LEU A 307 2.31 11.31 1.97
CA LEU A 307 2.82 11.19 3.32
C LEU A 307 1.64 10.89 4.24
N ALA A 308 1.61 9.68 4.80
CA ALA A 308 0.67 9.34 5.86
C ALA A 308 0.89 10.24 7.09
N GLN A 309 -0.15 10.34 7.92
CA GLN A 309 -0.12 11.14 9.14
C GLN A 309 0.98 10.65 10.09
N PRO A 310 1.93 11.51 10.49
CA PRO A 310 2.92 11.14 11.49
C PRO A 310 2.23 10.87 12.83
N PHE A 311 2.78 9.93 13.60
CA PHE A 311 2.29 9.56 14.92
C PHE A 311 3.45 9.30 15.88
N SER A 312 3.18 9.39 17.19
CA SER A 312 4.18 9.10 18.22
C SER A 312 4.41 7.59 18.35
N LEU A 313 5.64 7.14 18.17
CA LEU A 313 6.04 5.75 18.41
C LEU A 313 5.89 5.35 19.89
N GLN A 314 6.10 6.29 20.82
CA GLN A 314 5.90 6.05 22.25
C GLN A 314 4.42 5.83 22.57
N GLU A 315 3.53 6.60 21.95
CA GLU A 315 2.07 6.39 22.06
C GLU A 315 1.69 5.01 21.52
N TYR A 316 2.15 4.68 20.30
CA TYR A 316 1.89 3.39 19.68
C TYR A 316 2.34 2.20 20.56
N ILE A 317 3.55 2.25 21.14
CA ILE A 317 4.07 1.16 21.98
C ILE A 317 3.24 0.98 23.26
N VAL A 318 2.72 2.07 23.85
CA VAL A 318 1.85 2.00 25.03
C VAL A 318 0.50 1.37 24.67
N SER A 319 -0.15 1.83 23.60
CA SER A 319 -1.47 1.33 23.18
C SER A 319 -1.43 -0.07 22.54
N ALA A 320 -0.33 -0.45 21.87
CA ALA A 320 -0.21 -1.76 21.23
C ALA A 320 -0.05 -2.92 22.23
N ARG A 321 0.42 -2.65 23.45
CA ARG A 321 0.59 -3.65 24.52
C ARG A 321 -0.73 -4.09 25.17
N SER A 322 -1.77 -3.26 25.14
CA SER A 322 -3.12 -3.62 25.61
C SER A 322 -3.95 -4.42 24.59
N CYS A 323 -3.44 -4.63 23.37
CA CYS A 323 -4.18 -5.29 22.28
C CYS A 323 -3.67 -6.70 21.96
N TRP A 324 -3.10 -7.42 22.93
CA TRP A 324 -2.52 -8.76 22.71
C TRP A 324 -3.58 -9.86 22.86
N GLY A 325 -4.30 -10.14 21.77
CA GLY A 325 -5.16 -11.32 21.67
C GLY A 325 -4.38 -12.63 21.59
N GLY A 326 -5.08 -13.75 21.82
CA GLY A 326 -4.58 -15.09 21.57
C GLY A 326 -4.28 -15.31 20.09
N ARG A 327 -3.20 -16.05 19.80
CA ARG A 327 -2.69 -16.31 18.45
C ARG A 327 -2.60 -17.81 18.19
N GLN A 328 -2.78 -18.17 16.92
CA GLN A 328 -2.61 -19.54 16.44
C GLN A 328 -1.88 -19.53 15.09
N THR A 329 -1.10 -20.57 14.81
CA THR A 329 -0.42 -20.71 13.51
C THR A 329 -1.44 -21.00 12.39
N LEU A 330 -1.08 -20.72 11.14
CA LEU A 330 -1.98 -21.04 10.02
C LEU A 330 -2.25 -22.55 9.91
N GLU A 331 -1.26 -23.38 10.23
CA GLU A 331 -1.42 -24.82 10.45
C GLU A 331 -2.53 -25.14 11.47
N GLN A 332 -2.48 -24.58 12.68
CA GLN A 332 -3.51 -24.79 13.71
C GLN A 332 -4.91 -24.32 13.28
N LEU A 333 -4.98 -23.21 12.54
CA LEU A 333 -6.24 -22.56 12.13
C LEU A 333 -6.94 -23.27 10.96
N LEU A 334 -6.18 -23.71 9.95
CA LEU A 334 -6.75 -24.24 8.70
C LEU A 334 -6.44 -25.72 8.43
N GLN A 335 -5.32 -26.28 8.89
CA GLN A 335 -4.96 -27.66 8.54
C GLN A 335 -6.05 -28.68 8.99
N PRO A 336 -6.61 -28.61 10.21
CA PRO A 336 -7.69 -29.51 10.61
C PRO A 336 -8.96 -29.35 9.74
N ILE A 337 -9.22 -28.15 9.22
CA ILE A 337 -10.41 -27.86 8.41
C ILE A 337 -10.22 -28.37 6.98
N VAL A 338 -9.05 -28.10 6.37
CA VAL A 338 -8.65 -28.63 5.06
C VAL A 338 -8.67 -30.17 5.03
N LEU A 339 -8.24 -30.81 6.12
CA LEU A 339 -8.24 -32.27 6.24
C LEU A 339 -9.62 -32.87 6.57
N GLY A 340 -10.64 -32.05 6.84
CA GLY A 340 -12.00 -32.47 7.21
C GLY A 340 -12.16 -32.95 8.66
N GLN A 341 -11.21 -32.62 9.54
CA GLN A 341 -11.16 -33.04 10.94
C GLN A 341 -11.91 -32.08 11.89
N CYS A 342 -12.09 -30.82 11.50
CA CYS A 342 -12.79 -29.81 12.30
C CYS A 342 -13.70 -28.92 11.43
N THR A 343 -14.84 -28.49 11.99
CA THR A 343 -15.81 -27.59 11.34
C THR A 343 -15.96 -26.24 12.08
N ALA A 344 -15.32 -26.08 13.24
CA ALA A 344 -15.25 -24.82 13.97
C ALA A 344 -14.03 -24.02 13.49
N VAL A 345 -14.25 -22.77 13.07
CA VAL A 345 -13.18 -21.83 12.71
C VAL A 345 -12.86 -20.99 13.96
N PRO A 346 -11.62 -20.97 14.47
CA PRO A 346 -11.28 -20.18 15.65
C PRO A 346 -11.23 -18.68 15.34
N ASP A 347 -11.95 -17.85 16.09
CA ASP A 347 -11.96 -16.37 15.97
C ASP A 347 -10.63 -15.69 16.41
N THR A 348 -9.49 -16.37 16.34
CA THR A 348 -8.19 -15.90 16.86
C THR A 348 -7.33 -15.20 15.80
N GLU A 349 -6.30 -14.47 16.23
CA GLU A 349 -5.35 -13.87 15.30
C GLU A 349 -4.41 -14.92 14.69
N LYS A 350 -4.35 -14.96 13.35
CA LYS A 350 -3.33 -15.71 12.61
C LYS A 350 -1.93 -15.17 12.94
N GLU A 351 -1.02 -16.03 13.38
CA GLU A 351 0.42 -15.75 13.41
C GLU A 351 1.00 -15.98 12.00
N GLN A 352 1.89 -15.10 11.52
CA GLN A 352 2.55 -15.26 10.21
C GLN A 352 4.03 -14.87 10.24
N GLU A 353 4.90 -15.81 9.90
CA GLU A 353 6.37 -15.72 10.02
C GLU A 353 7.04 -15.27 8.71
N TRP A 354 6.61 -14.13 8.16
CA TRP A 354 7.01 -13.71 6.80
C TRP A 354 8.37 -13.00 6.74
N THR A 355 8.86 -12.49 7.87
CA THR A 355 10.25 -12.07 8.01
C THR A 355 11.13 -13.27 8.39
N PRO A 356 12.02 -13.78 7.51
CA PRO A 356 13.09 -14.67 7.98
C PRO A 356 13.87 -13.93 9.07
N ILE A 357 14.12 -14.57 10.22
CA ILE A 357 14.53 -13.86 11.44
C ILE A 357 15.97 -13.35 11.30
N THR A 358 16.11 -12.13 10.77
CA THR A 358 17.41 -11.50 10.57
C THR A 358 18.11 -11.31 11.91
N GLY A 359 19.44 -11.45 11.95
CA GLY A 359 20.24 -11.35 13.19
C GLY A 359 19.90 -10.18 14.14
N PRO A 360 19.56 -8.96 13.65
CA PRO A 360 19.10 -7.87 14.50
C PRO A 360 17.76 -8.09 15.20
N LEU A 361 16.85 -8.90 14.63
CA LEU A 361 15.57 -9.28 15.24
C LEU A 361 15.75 -10.43 16.25
N LEU A 362 16.60 -11.41 15.95
CA LEU A 362 16.97 -12.48 16.90
C LEU A 362 17.58 -11.95 18.22
N ALA A 363 18.14 -10.74 18.20
CA ALA A 363 18.69 -10.06 19.38
C ALA A 363 17.63 -9.31 20.22
N LEU A 364 16.35 -9.33 19.83
CA LEU A 364 15.23 -8.73 20.55
C LEU A 364 14.41 -9.82 21.27
N LYS A 365 13.75 -9.43 22.37
CA LYS A 365 12.74 -10.29 23.02
C LYS A 365 11.56 -10.53 22.07
N GLU A 366 10.87 -11.66 22.23
CA GLU A 366 9.69 -12.03 21.44
C GLU A 366 8.61 -10.93 21.45
N GLU A 367 8.37 -10.31 22.61
CA GLU A 367 7.48 -9.14 22.75
C GLU A 367 7.88 -7.96 21.84
N ASP A 368 9.18 -7.65 21.76
CA ASP A 368 9.72 -6.55 20.96
C ASP A 368 9.73 -6.93 19.46
N GLN A 369 10.00 -8.19 19.13
CA GLN A 369 9.86 -8.72 17.76
C GLN A 369 8.41 -8.61 17.27
N LEU A 370 7.42 -8.99 18.10
CA LEU A 370 6.00 -8.84 17.83
C LEU A 370 5.60 -7.37 17.65
N LEU A 371 6.06 -6.47 18.53
CA LEU A 371 5.79 -5.04 18.42
C LEU A 371 6.34 -4.46 17.11
N VAL A 372 7.50 -4.91 16.64
CA VAL A 372 8.06 -4.55 15.33
C VAL A 372 7.23 -5.13 14.18
N ARG A 373 6.83 -6.41 14.24
CA ARG A 373 5.93 -7.03 13.23
C ARG A 373 4.63 -6.25 13.12
N ARG A 374 3.89 -6.06 14.22
CA ARG A 374 2.62 -5.30 14.25
C ARG A 374 2.78 -3.85 13.80
N LEU A 375 3.85 -3.16 14.19
CA LEU A 375 4.14 -1.82 13.68
C LEU A 375 4.34 -1.81 12.17
N SER A 376 5.03 -2.80 11.60
CA SER A 376 5.21 -2.90 10.14
C SER A 376 3.89 -3.09 9.40
N CYS A 377 2.98 -3.93 9.90
CA CYS A 377 1.64 -4.10 9.33
C CYS A 377 0.84 -2.78 9.37
N HIS A 378 0.88 -2.02 10.46
CA HIS A 378 0.26 -0.68 10.51
C HIS A 378 0.87 0.30 9.52
N VAL A 379 2.20 0.30 9.35
CA VAL A 379 2.89 1.18 8.41
C VAL A 379 2.58 0.79 6.96
N LEU A 380 2.52 -0.50 6.64
CA LEU A 380 2.11 -1.00 5.32
C LEU A 380 0.65 -0.61 5.02
N SER A 381 -0.28 -0.94 5.93
CA SER A 381 -1.71 -0.57 5.84
C SER A 381 -1.89 0.93 5.61
N ALA A 382 -1.33 1.78 6.48
CA ALA A 382 -1.41 3.23 6.35
C ALA A 382 -0.72 3.78 5.09
N SER A 383 0.32 3.11 4.58
CA SER A 383 0.98 3.52 3.33
C SER A 383 0.11 3.25 2.10
N VAL A 384 -0.57 2.09 2.06
CA VAL A 384 -1.49 1.72 0.96
C VAL A 384 -2.74 2.59 1.01
N GLU A 385 -3.32 2.80 2.19
CA GLU A 385 -4.42 3.77 2.40
C GLU A 385 -4.03 5.21 2.06
N SER A 386 -2.74 5.56 2.06
CA SER A 386 -2.27 6.88 1.65
C SER A 386 -2.05 7.02 0.15
N ALA A 387 -1.89 5.91 -0.59
CA ALA A 387 -1.49 5.91 -2.00
C ALA A 387 -2.66 6.25 -2.92
N ALA A 388 -2.39 7.01 -4.00
CA ALA A 388 -3.41 7.33 -5.00
C ALA A 388 -3.34 6.41 -6.22
N VAL A 389 -4.50 5.85 -6.59
CA VAL A 389 -4.65 4.94 -7.74
C VAL A 389 -4.27 5.64 -9.06
N MET A 390 -3.53 4.92 -9.91
CA MET A 390 -3.11 5.38 -11.23
C MET A 390 -4.14 5.10 -12.32
N SER A 391 -4.23 5.99 -13.32
CA SER A 391 -5.11 5.79 -14.49
C SER A 391 -4.77 4.53 -15.30
N THR A 392 -3.52 4.06 -15.22
CA THR A 392 -3.05 2.81 -15.82
C THR A 392 -3.56 1.57 -15.08
N ALA A 393 -3.78 1.64 -13.77
CA ALA A 393 -4.40 0.56 -13.00
C ALA A 393 -5.86 0.38 -13.39
N ILE A 394 -6.66 1.45 -13.29
CA ILE A 394 -8.07 1.48 -13.70
C ILE A 394 -8.22 1.02 -15.16
N MET A 395 -7.37 1.49 -16.07
CA MET A 395 -7.39 1.04 -17.46
C MET A 395 -7.00 -0.44 -17.61
N ALA A 396 -5.96 -0.94 -16.93
CA ALA A 396 -5.58 -2.35 -17.00
C ALA A 396 -6.72 -3.27 -16.50
N THR A 397 -7.33 -2.92 -15.36
CA THR A 397 -8.51 -3.60 -14.81
C THR A 397 -9.65 -3.67 -15.80
N LEU A 398 -10.03 -2.55 -16.42
CA LEU A 398 -11.11 -2.53 -17.40
C LEU A 398 -10.76 -3.36 -18.65
N LEU A 399 -9.51 -3.30 -19.11
CA LEU A 399 -9.07 -4.07 -20.26
C LEU A 399 -9.10 -5.59 -20.01
N LEU A 400 -8.84 -6.04 -18.78
CA LEU A 400 -8.94 -7.46 -18.40
C LEU A 400 -10.39 -7.91 -18.15
N PHE A 401 -11.22 -7.09 -17.49
CA PHE A 401 -12.51 -7.55 -16.95
C PHE A 401 -13.77 -6.99 -17.63
N LYS A 402 -13.69 -5.87 -18.38
CA LYS A 402 -14.85 -5.20 -19.03
C LYS A 402 -14.49 -4.57 -20.39
N HIS A 403 -14.69 -5.32 -21.48
CA HIS A 403 -14.31 -4.88 -22.83
C HIS A 403 -15.24 -3.87 -23.52
N GLN A 404 -16.38 -3.49 -22.93
CA GLN A 404 -17.36 -2.58 -23.56
C GLN A 404 -17.47 -1.23 -22.84
N LYS A 405 -17.80 -0.17 -23.60
CA LYS A 405 -18.13 1.19 -23.10
C LYS A 405 -17.11 1.81 -22.12
N LEU A 406 -15.81 1.55 -22.32
CA LEU A 406 -14.68 1.98 -21.48
C LEU A 406 -14.75 3.40 -20.86
N LEU A 407 -15.35 4.38 -21.56
CA LEU A 407 -15.47 5.76 -21.03
C LEU A 407 -16.47 5.87 -19.88
N GLY A 408 -17.58 5.13 -19.90
CA GLY A 408 -18.54 5.08 -18.78
C GLY A 408 -17.94 4.30 -17.61
N GLU A 409 -17.44 3.10 -17.89
CA GLU A 409 -16.85 2.20 -16.89
C GLU A 409 -15.66 2.84 -16.14
N PHE A 410 -14.80 3.60 -16.83
CA PHE A 410 -13.70 4.33 -16.17
C PHE A 410 -14.22 5.44 -15.25
N SER A 411 -15.30 6.13 -15.63
CA SER A 411 -15.91 7.16 -14.80
C SER A 411 -16.48 6.54 -13.52
N TRP A 412 -17.32 5.52 -13.67
CA TRP A 412 -17.90 4.76 -12.56
C TRP A 412 -16.82 4.19 -11.64
N LEU A 413 -15.85 3.44 -12.17
CA LEU A 413 -14.79 2.82 -11.35
C LEU A 413 -13.93 3.88 -10.63
N THR A 414 -13.76 5.08 -11.20
CA THR A 414 -13.09 6.20 -10.50
C THR A 414 -13.93 6.76 -9.35
N GLU A 415 -15.25 6.83 -9.52
CA GLU A 415 -16.17 7.31 -8.47
C GLU A 415 -16.31 6.28 -7.34
N GLU A 416 -16.34 4.98 -7.64
CA GLU A 416 -16.28 3.88 -6.66
C GLU A 416 -15.00 3.91 -5.79
N ILE A 417 -13.85 4.25 -6.37
CA ILE A 417 -12.58 4.40 -5.64
C ILE A 417 -12.66 5.59 -4.66
N LEU A 418 -13.20 6.72 -5.12
CA LEU A 418 -13.37 7.94 -4.31
C LEU A 418 -14.39 7.74 -3.18
N LEU A 419 -15.47 7.00 -3.41
CA LEU A 419 -16.49 6.64 -2.41
C LEU A 419 -15.93 5.77 -1.29
N ARG A 420 -14.96 4.88 -1.59
CA ARG A 420 -14.25 4.06 -0.60
C ARG A 420 -13.13 4.80 0.14
N GLY A 421 -12.96 6.10 -0.12
CA GLY A 421 -12.02 6.95 0.61
C GLY A 421 -10.59 6.96 0.06
N PHE A 422 -10.32 6.34 -1.09
CA PHE A 422 -9.03 6.39 -1.77
C PHE A 422 -8.97 7.57 -2.77
N ASP A 423 -7.80 8.17 -2.97
CA ASP A 423 -7.60 9.23 -3.96
C ASP A 423 -7.12 8.67 -5.31
N VAL A 424 -7.29 9.44 -6.38
CA VAL A 424 -6.80 9.09 -7.73
C VAL A 424 -5.75 10.08 -8.21
N GLY A 425 -4.61 9.57 -8.69
CA GLY A 425 -3.42 10.38 -8.98
C GLY A 425 -3.49 11.23 -10.26
N PHE A 426 -4.69 11.48 -10.76
CA PHE A 426 -4.98 12.16 -12.02
C PHE A 426 -6.16 13.13 -11.90
N SER A 427 -6.34 14.00 -12.90
CA SER A 427 -7.47 14.92 -13.04
C SER A 427 -7.60 15.41 -14.49
N GLY A 428 -8.67 16.17 -14.79
CA GLY A 428 -8.89 16.77 -16.10
C GLY A 428 -9.89 15.99 -16.97
N GLN A 429 -9.85 16.22 -18.28
CA GLN A 429 -10.86 15.67 -19.20
C GLN A 429 -10.65 14.17 -19.47
N LEU A 430 -11.66 13.38 -19.11
CA LEU A 430 -11.68 11.92 -19.23
C LEU A 430 -11.26 11.39 -20.63
N ARG A 431 -11.76 11.99 -21.72
CA ARG A 431 -11.37 11.61 -23.10
C ARG A 431 -9.86 11.74 -23.39
N SER A 432 -9.21 12.73 -22.80
CA SER A 432 -7.77 12.98 -22.97
C SER A 432 -6.94 12.06 -22.07
N LEU A 433 -7.44 11.77 -20.87
CA LEU A 433 -6.86 10.81 -19.94
C LEU A 433 -6.87 9.39 -20.50
N LEU A 434 -8.01 8.89 -20.99
CA LEU A 434 -8.13 7.54 -21.57
C LEU A 434 -7.13 7.33 -22.72
N LYS A 435 -7.00 8.33 -23.61
CA LYS A 435 -6.00 8.32 -24.70
C LYS A 435 -4.56 8.31 -24.17
N HIS A 436 -4.28 8.98 -23.07
CA HIS A 436 -2.96 8.97 -22.43
C HIS A 436 -2.65 7.60 -21.82
N SER A 437 -3.56 7.02 -21.02
CA SER A 437 -3.40 5.71 -20.39
C SER A 437 -3.20 4.60 -21.43
N LEU A 438 -3.98 4.60 -22.52
CA LEU A 438 -3.79 3.68 -23.65
C LEU A 438 -2.46 3.89 -24.39
N SER A 439 -1.95 5.13 -24.48
CA SER A 439 -0.61 5.46 -25.04
C SER A 439 0.56 5.00 -24.15
N LEU A 440 0.31 4.81 -22.85
CA LEU A 440 1.24 4.14 -21.94
C LEU A 440 1.18 2.62 -22.11
N LEU A 441 -0.03 2.03 -22.15
CA LEU A 441 -0.26 0.58 -22.27
C LEU A 441 -0.11 0.01 -23.69
N ARG A 442 0.30 0.82 -24.68
CA ARG A 442 0.45 0.48 -26.12
C ARG A 442 1.28 -0.77 -26.46
N ALA A 443 2.03 -1.32 -25.51
CA ALA A 443 2.77 -2.57 -25.67
C ALA A 443 1.82 -3.78 -25.65
N HIS A 444 0.84 -3.78 -24.76
CA HIS A 444 -0.07 -4.90 -24.45
C HIS A 444 -1.42 -4.80 -25.18
N VAL A 445 -1.61 -3.73 -25.97
CA VAL A 445 -2.91 -3.32 -26.53
C VAL A 445 -2.79 -3.00 -28.01
N ALA A 446 -3.72 -3.52 -28.81
CA ALA A 446 -3.98 -3.09 -30.19
C ALA A 446 -5.16 -2.12 -30.22
N LEU A 447 -5.01 -1.00 -30.95
CA LEU A 447 -6.05 -0.01 -31.16
C LEU A 447 -6.58 -0.11 -32.60
N LEU A 448 -7.77 -0.67 -32.76
CA LEU A 448 -8.44 -0.82 -34.06
C LEU A 448 -9.47 0.30 -34.22
N ARG A 449 -9.43 1.01 -35.34
CA ARG A 449 -10.33 2.14 -35.61
C ARG A 449 -11.53 1.67 -36.44
N ILE A 450 -12.71 1.68 -35.84
CA ILE A 450 -13.96 1.33 -36.53
C ILE A 450 -14.42 2.53 -37.38
N ARG A 451 -15.10 2.26 -38.51
CA ARG A 451 -15.77 3.30 -39.31
C ARG A 451 -16.79 4.04 -38.42
N GLN A 452 -16.96 5.35 -38.63
CA GLN A 452 -17.58 6.32 -37.69
C GLN A 452 -16.70 6.80 -36.53
N GLY A 453 -15.50 6.23 -36.32
CA GLY A 453 -14.43 6.87 -35.56
C GLY A 453 -14.21 6.38 -34.13
N ASP A 454 -15.01 5.43 -33.66
CA ASP A 454 -14.76 4.71 -32.42
C ASP A 454 -13.48 3.86 -32.47
N LEU A 455 -12.92 3.63 -31.29
CA LEU A 455 -11.70 2.85 -31.08
C LEU A 455 -12.06 1.55 -30.35
N LEU A 456 -11.99 0.44 -31.08
CA LEU A 456 -12.00 -0.88 -30.48
C LEU A 456 -10.61 -1.16 -29.89
N VAL A 457 -10.60 -1.57 -28.63
CA VAL A 457 -9.38 -1.78 -27.86
C VAL A 457 -9.25 -3.28 -27.59
N VAL A 458 -8.28 -3.91 -28.23
CA VAL A 458 -8.09 -5.37 -28.18
C VAL A 458 -6.81 -5.68 -27.40
N LEU A 459 -6.89 -6.59 -26.44
CA LEU A 459 -5.72 -7.10 -25.73
C LEU A 459 -4.82 -7.91 -26.68
N ARG A 460 -3.50 -7.80 -26.51
CA ARG A 460 -2.54 -8.71 -27.16
C ARG A 460 -2.32 -9.92 -26.26
N PRO A 461 -2.52 -11.16 -26.75
CA PRO A 461 -2.25 -12.37 -25.96
C PRO A 461 -0.74 -12.52 -25.69
N GLY A 462 -0.41 -13.28 -24.64
CA GLY A 462 0.97 -13.56 -24.21
C GLY A 462 1.37 -12.86 -22.91
N PRO A 463 2.66 -12.94 -22.51
CA PRO A 463 3.14 -12.54 -21.18
C PRO A 463 3.04 -11.04 -20.86
N GLY A 464 2.69 -10.19 -21.84
CA GLY A 464 2.33 -8.79 -21.59
C GLY A 464 1.07 -8.63 -20.74
N LEU A 465 0.20 -9.64 -20.69
CA LEU A 465 -1.00 -9.65 -19.85
C LEU A 465 -0.67 -9.73 -18.35
N THR A 466 0.39 -10.43 -17.95
CA THR A 466 0.86 -10.46 -16.54
C THR A 466 1.21 -9.05 -16.03
N GLN A 467 1.76 -8.20 -16.90
CA GLN A 467 2.04 -6.80 -16.57
C GLN A 467 0.77 -5.93 -16.48
N LEU A 468 -0.34 -6.34 -17.10
CA LEU A 468 -1.66 -5.74 -16.86
C LEU A 468 -2.28 -6.26 -15.56
N ALA A 469 -2.21 -7.57 -15.28
CA ALA A 469 -2.71 -8.17 -14.04
C ALA A 469 -2.04 -7.55 -12.79
N ARG A 470 -0.73 -7.29 -12.87
CA ARG A 470 0.03 -6.55 -11.86
C ARG A 470 -0.42 -5.10 -11.68
N LEU A 471 -0.90 -4.45 -12.73
CA LEU A 471 -1.45 -3.08 -12.66
C LEU A 471 -2.89 -3.08 -12.14
N SER A 472 -3.72 -4.07 -12.48
CA SER A 472 -5.07 -4.18 -11.91
C SER A 472 -5.06 -4.54 -10.43
N ALA A 473 -4.04 -5.27 -9.97
CA ALA A 473 -3.81 -5.54 -8.54
C ALA A 473 -3.58 -4.26 -7.71
N GLU A 474 -3.21 -3.11 -8.31
CA GLU A 474 -3.17 -1.82 -7.60
C GLU A 474 -4.57 -1.35 -7.13
N LEU A 475 -5.66 -1.91 -7.67
CA LEU A 475 -7.02 -1.66 -7.18
C LEU A 475 -7.45 -2.60 -6.05
N LEU A 476 -6.81 -3.75 -5.86
CA LEU A 476 -7.28 -4.76 -4.91
C LEU A 476 -7.45 -4.20 -3.48
N PRO A 477 -6.53 -3.38 -2.93
CA PRO A 477 -6.72 -2.77 -1.60
C PRO A 477 -7.94 -1.85 -1.48
N VAL A 478 -8.47 -1.33 -2.59
CA VAL A 478 -9.66 -0.45 -2.60
C VAL A 478 -10.95 -1.24 -2.42
N PHE A 479 -10.99 -2.47 -2.92
CA PHE A 479 -12.18 -3.34 -2.93
C PHE A 479 -11.95 -4.64 -2.14
N LEU A 480 -10.99 -4.64 -1.22
CA LEU A 480 -10.45 -5.87 -0.63
C LEU A 480 -11.48 -6.59 0.24
N SER A 481 -12.16 -5.84 1.10
CA SER A 481 -13.22 -6.37 1.97
C SER A 481 -14.39 -6.90 1.13
N GLU A 482 -14.80 -6.18 0.09
CA GLU A 482 -15.83 -6.63 -0.87
C GLU A 482 -15.41 -7.87 -1.67
N ALA A 483 -14.14 -7.97 -2.09
CA ALA A 483 -13.63 -9.11 -2.84
C ALA A 483 -13.52 -10.37 -1.97
N VAL A 484 -13.05 -10.23 -0.71
CA VAL A 484 -13.08 -11.31 0.28
C VAL A 484 -14.52 -11.74 0.53
N GLY A 485 -15.44 -10.80 0.71
CA GLY A 485 -16.86 -11.10 0.86
C GLY A 485 -17.47 -11.84 -0.34
N ALA A 486 -17.19 -11.38 -1.57
CA ALA A 486 -17.70 -12.01 -2.78
C ALA A 486 -17.14 -13.44 -2.97
N CYS A 487 -15.83 -13.64 -2.75
CA CYS A 487 -15.23 -14.96 -2.77
C CYS A 487 -15.74 -15.88 -1.64
N ALA A 488 -16.01 -15.37 -0.45
CA ALA A 488 -16.62 -16.14 0.65
C ALA A 488 -18.06 -16.57 0.33
N VAL A 489 -18.87 -15.69 -0.27
CA VAL A 489 -20.20 -16.04 -0.81
C VAL A 489 -20.10 -17.08 -1.92
N ARG A 490 -19.12 -16.97 -2.83
CA ARG A 490 -18.84 -18.02 -3.83
C ARG A 490 -18.50 -19.35 -3.16
N GLY A 491 -17.75 -19.35 -2.05
CA GLY A 491 -17.48 -20.53 -1.23
C GLY A 491 -18.74 -21.17 -0.63
N LEU A 492 -19.74 -20.38 -0.20
CA LEU A 492 -21.05 -20.92 0.23
C LEU A 492 -21.90 -21.48 -0.91
N LEU A 493 -21.78 -20.90 -2.12
CA LEU A 493 -22.50 -21.38 -3.30
C LEU A 493 -21.85 -22.63 -3.92
N ALA A 494 -20.53 -22.80 -3.77
CA ALA A 494 -19.78 -23.96 -4.24
C ALA A 494 -20.26 -25.24 -3.53
N GLY A 495 -21.06 -26.05 -4.24
CA GLY A 495 -21.70 -27.27 -3.71
C GLY A 495 -23.20 -27.11 -3.42
N ARG A 496 -23.72 -25.89 -3.32
CA ARG A 496 -25.17 -25.61 -3.26
C ARG A 496 -25.78 -25.30 -4.63
N VAL A 497 -25.01 -24.74 -5.55
CA VAL A 497 -25.42 -24.40 -6.93
C VAL A 497 -24.34 -24.87 -7.91
N PRO A 498 -24.67 -25.48 -9.06
CA PRO A 498 -23.67 -25.84 -10.07
C PRO A 498 -22.92 -24.59 -10.56
N PRO A 499 -21.60 -24.67 -10.84
CA PRO A 499 -20.74 -23.49 -10.98
C PRO A 499 -21.08 -22.58 -12.17
N GLN A 500 -21.86 -23.08 -13.14
CA GLN A 500 -22.32 -22.39 -14.36
C GLN A 500 -23.83 -22.01 -14.31
N GLY A 501 -24.51 -22.18 -13.17
CA GLY A 501 -25.94 -21.87 -13.05
C GLY A 501 -26.24 -20.36 -13.11
N PRO A 502 -27.38 -19.93 -13.70
CA PRO A 502 -27.78 -18.52 -13.77
C PRO A 502 -27.75 -17.80 -12.42
N TRP A 503 -27.42 -16.50 -12.43
CA TRP A 503 -27.41 -15.64 -11.24
C TRP A 503 -28.76 -15.63 -10.51
N GLU A 504 -29.85 -15.75 -11.28
CA GLU A 504 -31.23 -15.85 -10.80
C GLU A 504 -31.45 -17.02 -9.82
N LEU A 505 -30.75 -18.15 -10.01
CA LEU A 505 -30.81 -19.28 -9.06
C LEU A 505 -30.00 -19.00 -7.78
N GLN A 506 -28.92 -18.21 -7.89
CA GLN A 506 -28.07 -17.82 -6.76
C GLN A 506 -28.76 -16.79 -5.88
N GLY A 507 -29.60 -15.91 -6.47
CA GLY A 507 -30.44 -14.93 -5.80
C GLY A 507 -31.68 -15.47 -5.07
N ILE A 508 -31.90 -16.79 -5.06
CA ILE A 508 -33.00 -17.45 -4.32
C ILE A 508 -32.49 -18.04 -2.99
N LEU A 509 -31.22 -18.46 -2.94
CA LEU A 509 -30.63 -19.12 -1.79
C LEU A 509 -30.52 -18.18 -0.58
N LEU A 510 -30.99 -18.66 0.56
CA LEU A 510 -30.87 -17.99 1.85
C LEU A 510 -29.49 -18.28 2.45
N LEU A 511 -28.70 -17.24 2.73
CA LEU A 511 -27.37 -17.32 3.33
C LEU A 511 -27.46 -16.89 4.80
N SER A 512 -27.02 -17.73 5.74
CA SER A 512 -26.97 -17.33 7.16
C SER A 512 -25.73 -16.51 7.48
N GLN A 513 -25.85 -15.56 8.42
CA GLN A 513 -24.73 -14.74 8.90
C GLN A 513 -23.57 -15.60 9.42
N ASN A 514 -23.88 -16.70 10.13
CA ASN A 514 -22.88 -17.57 10.76
C ASN A 514 -22.11 -18.41 9.73
N GLU A 515 -22.78 -18.89 8.66
CA GLU A 515 -22.09 -19.54 7.54
C GLU A 515 -21.19 -18.56 6.77
N LEU A 516 -21.68 -17.34 6.53
CA LEU A 516 -20.94 -16.31 5.82
C LEU A 516 -19.70 -15.86 6.60
N TYR A 517 -19.80 -15.67 7.92
CA TYR A 517 -18.64 -15.39 8.77
C TYR A 517 -17.62 -16.54 8.75
N ARG A 518 -18.05 -17.81 8.83
CA ARG A 518 -17.12 -18.95 8.70
C ARG A 518 -16.35 -18.91 7.39
N GLN A 519 -17.00 -18.65 6.25
CA GLN A 519 -16.27 -18.56 4.97
C GLN A 519 -15.40 -17.30 4.83
N ILE A 520 -15.80 -16.15 5.41
CA ILE A 520 -14.95 -14.94 5.46
C ILE A 520 -13.70 -15.21 6.31
N LEU A 521 -13.85 -15.85 7.48
CA LEU A 521 -12.73 -16.24 8.34
C LEU A 521 -11.78 -17.22 7.62
N LEU A 522 -12.31 -18.28 7.00
CA LEU A 522 -11.49 -19.25 6.25
C LEU A 522 -10.65 -18.57 5.15
N LEU A 523 -11.25 -17.64 4.39
CA LEU A 523 -10.55 -16.90 3.36
C LEU A 523 -9.56 -15.87 3.95
N MET A 524 -9.90 -15.20 5.06
CA MET A 524 -9.01 -14.31 5.80
C MET A 524 -7.80 -15.07 6.40
N HIS A 525 -7.97 -16.31 6.86
CA HIS A 525 -6.86 -17.13 7.29
C HIS A 525 -6.01 -17.61 6.10
N LEU A 526 -6.61 -17.96 4.96
CA LEU A 526 -5.88 -18.41 3.77
C LEU A 526 -5.02 -17.29 3.16
N LEU A 527 -5.51 -16.05 3.12
CA LEU A 527 -4.83 -14.93 2.49
C LEU A 527 -3.60 -14.43 3.30
N PRO A 528 -2.56 -13.88 2.65
CA PRO A 528 -1.42 -13.24 3.33
C PRO A 528 -1.80 -11.97 4.09
N GLN A 529 -1.19 -11.73 5.26
CA GLN A 529 -1.39 -10.49 6.01
C GLN A 529 -0.91 -9.23 5.25
N ASP A 530 0.19 -9.35 4.51
CA ASP A 530 0.72 -8.29 3.63
C ASP A 530 -0.27 -7.88 2.52
N LEU A 531 -1.19 -8.78 2.14
CA LEU A 531 -2.25 -8.51 1.17
C LEU A 531 -3.51 -7.97 1.87
N LEU A 532 -3.89 -8.61 2.98
CA LEU A 532 -5.09 -8.27 3.75
C LEU A 532 -5.04 -6.89 4.38
N LEU A 533 -3.84 -6.42 4.74
CA LEU A 533 -3.58 -5.09 5.34
C LEU A 533 -4.40 -4.80 6.61
N LEU A 534 -4.95 -5.85 7.27
CA LEU A 534 -5.65 -5.77 8.54
C LEU A 534 -4.78 -5.02 9.55
N LYS A 535 -5.38 -4.05 10.23
CA LYS A 535 -4.71 -3.30 11.29
C LYS A 535 -4.62 -4.21 12.52
N PRO A 536 -3.44 -4.44 13.15
CA PRO A 536 -3.27 -5.26 14.36
C PRO A 536 -4.01 -4.84 15.65
N CYS A 537 -5.06 -4.03 15.53
CA CYS A 537 -6.03 -3.67 16.56
C CYS A 537 -7.48 -3.97 16.14
N GLN A 538 -7.70 -4.53 14.95
CA GLN A 538 -8.98 -4.95 14.40
C GLN A 538 -9.06 -6.47 14.56
N SER A 539 -10.06 -6.95 15.33
CA SER A 539 -10.29 -8.39 15.47
C SER A 539 -10.84 -9.00 14.18
N SER A 540 -10.64 -10.31 14.04
CA SER A 540 -11.34 -11.23 13.14
C SER A 540 -12.83 -10.88 12.96
N TYR A 541 -13.56 -10.79 14.07
CA TYR A 541 -14.98 -10.44 14.10
C TYR A 541 -15.27 -9.04 13.53
N CYS A 542 -14.48 -8.02 13.91
CA CYS A 542 -14.66 -6.66 13.40
C CYS A 542 -14.35 -6.56 11.90
N TYR A 543 -13.43 -7.37 11.37
CA TYR A 543 -13.21 -7.48 9.93
C TYR A 543 -14.37 -8.19 9.23
N CYS A 544 -14.91 -9.28 9.79
CA CYS A 544 -16.07 -9.98 9.24
C CYS A 544 -17.34 -9.11 9.20
N GLN A 545 -17.57 -8.30 10.25
CA GLN A 545 -18.61 -7.28 10.27
C GLN A 545 -18.37 -6.23 9.18
N GLU A 546 -17.15 -5.71 9.02
CA GLU A 546 -16.84 -4.75 7.95
C GLU A 546 -17.12 -5.34 6.56
N VAL A 547 -16.68 -6.57 6.29
CA VAL A 547 -16.95 -7.28 5.02
C VAL A 547 -18.46 -7.39 4.75
N LEU A 548 -19.25 -7.78 5.75
CA LEU A 548 -20.71 -7.88 5.63
C LEU A 548 -21.36 -6.50 5.37
N ASP A 549 -21.01 -5.49 6.16
CA ASP A 549 -21.50 -4.11 5.98
C ASP A 549 -21.14 -3.56 4.60
N ARG A 550 -19.96 -3.88 4.07
CA ARG A 550 -19.53 -3.49 2.70
C ARG A 550 -20.35 -4.18 1.62
N LEU A 551 -20.63 -5.47 1.74
CA LEU A 551 -21.50 -6.19 0.79
C LEU A 551 -22.94 -5.64 0.78
N ILE A 552 -23.46 -5.24 1.95
CA ILE A 552 -24.77 -4.60 2.09
C ILE A 552 -24.75 -3.18 1.51
N GLN A 553 -23.72 -2.37 1.81
CA GLN A 553 -23.52 -1.03 1.23
C GLN A 553 -23.41 -1.05 -0.30
N CYS A 554 -22.82 -2.10 -0.86
CA CYS A 554 -22.74 -2.33 -2.31
C CYS A 554 -24.04 -2.86 -2.93
N GLY A 555 -25.10 -3.08 -2.15
CA GLY A 555 -26.35 -3.64 -2.62
C GLY A 555 -26.24 -5.08 -3.14
N LEU A 556 -25.19 -5.82 -2.75
CA LEU A 556 -24.97 -7.21 -3.18
C LEU A 556 -25.72 -8.20 -2.28
N LEU A 557 -25.76 -7.93 -0.97
CA LEU A 557 -26.56 -8.68 -0.01
C LEU A 557 -27.78 -7.84 0.43
N VAL A 558 -28.95 -8.46 0.39
CA VAL A 558 -30.20 -7.95 0.94
C VAL A 558 -30.54 -8.76 2.18
N ALA A 559 -30.75 -8.11 3.32
CA ALA A 559 -31.19 -8.79 4.54
C ALA A 559 -32.65 -9.24 4.41
N GLU A 560 -32.96 -10.44 4.88
CA GLU A 560 -34.34 -10.95 4.94
C GLU A 560 -34.78 -11.17 6.39
N GLU A 561 -35.97 -10.68 6.72
CA GLU A 561 -36.63 -10.95 8.00
C GLU A 561 -37.31 -12.32 7.93
N THR A 562 -37.10 -13.17 8.94
CA THR A 562 -37.71 -14.50 8.99
C THR A 562 -39.23 -14.38 9.18
N PRO A 563 -40.06 -15.00 8.33
CA PRO A 563 -41.53 -14.82 8.37
C PRO A 563 -42.23 -15.44 9.59
N GLY A 564 -41.47 -15.99 10.54
CA GLY A 564 -41.96 -16.42 11.87
C GLY A 564 -41.68 -15.41 12.99
N SER A 565 -40.75 -14.47 12.82
CA SER A 565 -40.41 -13.49 13.84
C SER A 565 -41.47 -12.38 13.92
N ARG A 566 -41.88 -11.99 15.14
CA ARG A 566 -42.82 -10.87 15.34
C ARG A 566 -42.15 -9.57 14.89
N SER A 567 -42.83 -8.79 14.02
CA SER A 567 -42.31 -7.52 13.52
C SER A 567 -41.87 -6.58 14.66
N ALA A 568 -40.56 -6.38 14.79
CA ALA A 568 -39.96 -5.65 15.90
C ALA A 568 -40.04 -4.12 15.72
N CYS A 569 -41.27 -3.58 15.67
CA CYS A 569 -41.54 -2.16 15.41
C CYS A 569 -40.72 -1.22 16.32
N ASP A 570 -39.95 -0.34 15.69
CA ASP A 570 -39.25 0.86 16.20
C ASP A 570 -38.29 0.75 17.40
N THR A 571 -38.34 -0.29 18.23
CA THR A 571 -37.47 -0.44 19.41
C THR A 571 -35.98 -0.59 19.03
N GLY A 572 -35.69 -1.17 17.86
CA GLY A 572 -34.33 -1.26 17.31
C GLY A 572 -33.67 0.11 17.10
N ARG A 573 -34.42 1.11 16.61
CA ARG A 573 -33.91 2.48 16.44
C ARG A 573 -33.55 3.13 17.77
N GLN A 574 -34.32 2.86 18.83
CA GLN A 574 -33.99 3.36 20.17
C GLN A 574 -32.76 2.66 20.77
N ARG A 575 -32.57 1.36 20.53
CA ARG A 575 -31.38 0.64 21.04
C ARG A 575 -30.09 1.09 20.34
N LEU A 576 -30.17 1.46 19.06
CA LEU A 576 -29.05 1.96 18.26
C LEU A 576 -28.68 3.41 18.65
N SER A 577 -29.66 4.30 18.86
CA SER A 577 -29.38 5.66 19.35
C SER A 577 -28.82 5.68 20.78
N ARG A 578 -29.26 4.75 21.65
CA ARG A 578 -28.70 4.59 23.01
C ARG A 578 -27.24 4.15 23.03
N LYS A 579 -26.76 3.39 22.03
CA LYS A 579 -25.33 3.04 21.86
C LYS A 579 -24.50 4.11 21.16
N LEU A 580 -25.11 5.13 20.57
CA LEU A 580 -24.41 6.27 19.95
C LEU A 580 -24.31 7.50 20.87
N LEU A 581 -25.07 7.54 21.97
CA LEU A 581 -24.92 8.56 23.01
C LEU A 581 -23.74 8.21 23.93
N TRP A 582 -22.59 8.83 23.67
CA TRP A 582 -21.46 8.82 24.61
C TRP A 582 -21.87 9.48 25.94
N LYS A 583 -22.06 8.67 26.99
CA LYS A 583 -22.02 9.18 28.37
C LYS A 583 -20.55 9.38 28.77
N PRO A 584 -20.11 10.59 29.15
CA PRO A 584 -18.85 10.77 29.85
C PRO A 584 -18.99 10.35 31.33
N SER A 585 -17.85 10.20 32.01
CA SER A 585 -17.67 9.80 33.42
C SER A 585 -18.20 8.40 33.78
N GLY A 586 -17.30 7.60 34.36
CA GLY A 586 -17.53 6.20 34.65
C GLY A 586 -18.51 5.92 35.79
N ASP A 587 -18.89 4.64 35.85
CA ASP A 587 -18.53 3.79 36.99
C ASP A 587 -18.08 2.42 36.45
N PHE A 588 -17.20 1.74 37.17
CA PHE A 588 -16.82 0.35 36.90
C PHE A 588 -17.51 -0.56 37.91
N THR A 589 -18.62 -1.17 37.51
CA THR A 589 -19.26 -2.27 38.23
C THR A 589 -19.49 -3.41 37.24
N ASP A 590 -18.72 -4.49 37.39
CA ASP A 590 -18.91 -5.73 36.64
C ASP A 590 -20.22 -6.43 37.03
N SER A 591 -20.58 -7.44 36.22
CA SER A 591 -21.72 -8.35 36.41
C SER A 591 -23.10 -7.76 36.13
N ASP A 592 -23.54 -7.90 34.87
CA ASP A 592 -24.79 -8.61 34.60
C ASP A 592 -24.50 -9.68 33.53
N SER A 593 -24.95 -10.91 33.78
CA SER A 593 -24.83 -12.03 32.84
C SER A 593 -26.06 -12.07 31.95
N ASP A 594 -26.02 -11.36 30.82
CA ASP A 594 -26.97 -11.56 29.74
C ASP A 594 -26.83 -13.01 29.23
N ASP A 595 -27.81 -13.86 29.53
CA ASP A 595 -27.99 -15.14 28.83
C ASP A 595 -28.19 -14.81 27.34
N PHE A 596 -27.20 -15.17 26.52
CA PHE A 596 -27.31 -15.10 25.08
C PHE A 596 -28.25 -16.21 24.60
N GLU A 597 -29.56 -15.97 24.65
CA GLU A 597 -30.47 -16.62 23.71
C GLU A 597 -29.87 -16.44 22.30
N GLU A 598 -29.61 -17.54 21.59
CA GLU A 598 -29.05 -17.53 20.25
C GLU A 598 -30.07 -16.92 19.27
N ALA A 599 -30.12 -15.58 19.23
CA ALA A 599 -31.06 -14.82 18.45
C ALA A 599 -31.06 -15.31 16.99
N GLU A 600 -32.23 -15.73 16.50
CA GLU A 600 -32.42 -16.37 15.19
C GLU A 600 -31.54 -15.69 14.14
N GLY A 601 -30.53 -16.43 13.66
CA GLY A 601 -29.40 -15.84 12.96
C GLY A 601 -29.85 -15.04 11.74
N ARG A 602 -29.27 -13.86 11.51
CA ARG A 602 -29.70 -13.02 10.37
C ARG A 602 -29.46 -13.76 9.07
N TYR A 603 -30.41 -13.63 8.16
CA TYR A 603 -30.35 -14.22 6.83
C TYR A 603 -30.26 -13.15 5.75
N PHE A 604 -29.61 -13.51 4.65
CA PHE A 604 -29.40 -12.64 3.48
C PHE A 604 -29.69 -13.39 2.19
N ARG A 605 -30.19 -12.69 1.17
CA ARG A 605 -30.19 -13.15 -0.22
C ARG A 605 -29.26 -12.30 -1.07
N LEU A 606 -28.77 -12.88 -2.16
CA LEU A 606 -28.05 -12.14 -3.19
C LEU A 606 -29.02 -11.27 -4.00
N SER A 607 -28.60 -10.03 -4.27
CA SER A 607 -29.40 -9.06 -5.01
C SER A 607 -29.65 -9.47 -6.46
N GLN A 608 -30.91 -9.35 -6.86
CA GLN A 608 -31.41 -9.64 -8.21
C GLN A 608 -31.38 -8.40 -9.13
N GLN A 609 -30.79 -7.27 -8.68
CA GLN A 609 -30.66 -6.07 -9.51
C GLN A 609 -29.64 -6.30 -10.64
N SER A 610 -29.95 -5.80 -11.84
CA SER A 610 -29.25 -6.17 -13.08
C SER A 610 -27.77 -5.82 -13.18
N HIS A 611 -27.23 -4.98 -12.27
CA HIS A 611 -25.81 -4.63 -12.23
C HIS A 611 -25.01 -5.41 -11.16
N CYS A 612 -25.69 -6.07 -10.21
CA CYS A 612 -25.06 -6.85 -9.15
C CYS A 612 -24.27 -8.09 -9.65
N PRO A 613 -24.70 -8.85 -10.69
CA PRO A 613 -23.92 -9.98 -11.19
C PRO A 613 -22.55 -9.53 -11.72
N ASP A 614 -22.53 -8.50 -12.58
CA ASP A 614 -21.30 -7.95 -13.16
C ASP A 614 -20.36 -7.40 -12.09
N PHE A 615 -20.90 -6.76 -11.04
CA PHE A 615 -20.09 -6.23 -9.95
C PHE A 615 -19.54 -7.34 -9.04
N PHE A 616 -20.34 -8.36 -8.73
CA PHE A 616 -19.88 -9.53 -7.97
C PHE A 616 -18.79 -10.31 -8.72
N LEU A 617 -18.98 -10.57 -10.02
CA LEU A 617 -17.97 -11.22 -10.86
C LEU A 617 -16.69 -10.39 -10.97
N PHE A 618 -16.81 -9.06 -11.05
CA PHE A 618 -15.67 -8.14 -10.98
C PHE A 618 -14.91 -8.27 -9.65
N LEU A 619 -15.59 -8.28 -8.51
CA LEU A 619 -14.98 -8.44 -7.18
C LEU A 619 -14.26 -9.79 -7.03
N CYS A 620 -14.91 -10.89 -7.41
CA CYS A 620 -14.26 -12.21 -7.41
C CYS A 620 -13.03 -12.26 -8.33
N ARG A 621 -13.04 -11.55 -9.46
CA ARG A 621 -11.91 -11.46 -10.39
C ARG A 621 -10.70 -10.70 -9.82
N LEU A 622 -10.88 -9.79 -8.85
CA LEU A 622 -9.75 -9.09 -8.23
C LEU A 622 -8.87 -10.01 -7.36
N LEU A 623 -9.45 -11.03 -6.70
CA LEU A 623 -8.69 -12.06 -5.96
C LEU A 623 -8.33 -13.29 -6.80
N SER A 624 -9.01 -13.50 -7.93
CA SER A 624 -8.85 -14.70 -8.78
C SER A 624 -7.40 -15.04 -9.14
N PRO A 625 -6.49 -14.11 -9.51
CA PRO A 625 -5.11 -14.45 -9.85
C PRO A 625 -4.31 -15.08 -8.69
N LEU A 626 -4.56 -14.62 -7.45
CA LEU A 626 -3.89 -15.16 -6.27
C LEU A 626 -4.48 -16.53 -5.88
N LEU A 627 -5.81 -16.65 -5.87
CA LEU A 627 -6.48 -17.90 -5.52
C LEU A 627 -6.22 -19.00 -6.57
N LYS A 628 -6.17 -18.64 -7.85
CA LYS A 628 -5.73 -19.55 -8.94
C LYS A 628 -4.26 -19.94 -8.79
N ALA A 629 -3.36 -19.00 -8.49
CA ALA A 629 -1.96 -19.35 -8.22
C ALA A 629 -1.81 -20.28 -7.01
N PHE A 630 -2.62 -20.12 -5.95
CA PHE A 630 -2.64 -21.03 -4.80
C PHE A 630 -3.22 -22.41 -5.17
N ALA A 631 -4.29 -22.49 -5.97
CA ALA A 631 -4.83 -23.77 -6.45
C ALA A 631 -3.87 -24.50 -7.42
N GLN A 632 -3.23 -23.76 -8.32
CA GLN A 632 -2.19 -24.29 -9.22
C GLN A 632 -0.95 -24.72 -8.43
N ALA A 633 -0.59 -24.03 -7.33
CA ALA A 633 0.46 -24.48 -6.42
C ALA A 633 0.08 -25.76 -5.65
N ALA A 634 -1.20 -25.94 -5.25
CA ALA A 634 -1.68 -27.19 -4.65
C ALA A 634 -1.59 -28.35 -5.65
N ALA A 635 -2.02 -28.13 -6.90
CA ALA A 635 -1.86 -29.08 -7.98
C ALA A 635 -0.38 -29.40 -8.27
N PHE A 636 0.53 -28.42 -8.16
CA PHE A 636 1.96 -28.62 -8.39
C PHE A 636 2.64 -29.53 -7.34
N LEU A 637 2.05 -29.76 -6.16
CA LEU A 637 2.67 -30.56 -5.08
C LEU A 637 3.04 -31.99 -5.49
N HIS A 638 2.30 -32.61 -6.42
CA HIS A 638 2.62 -33.95 -6.93
C HIS A 638 3.62 -33.98 -8.10
N GLN A 639 4.03 -32.81 -8.61
CA GLN A 639 4.94 -32.67 -9.77
C GLN A 639 6.29 -32.03 -9.38
N GLY A 640 6.28 -31.16 -8.37
CA GLY A 640 7.47 -30.43 -7.93
C GLY A 640 8.52 -31.31 -7.27
N GLN A 641 9.79 -31.04 -7.58
CA GLN A 641 10.92 -31.83 -7.12
C GLN A 641 11.38 -31.35 -5.74
N LEU A 642 11.11 -32.18 -4.71
CA LEU A 642 11.53 -31.96 -3.32
C LEU A 642 12.43 -33.12 -2.86
N PRO A 643 13.42 -32.88 -1.97
CA PRO A 643 13.68 -31.61 -1.27
C PRO A 643 14.69 -30.68 -1.99
N ASP A 644 14.29 -29.42 -2.15
CA ASP A 644 15.06 -28.34 -2.80
C ASP A 644 15.14 -27.10 -1.89
N THR A 645 15.96 -26.12 -2.25
CA THR A 645 15.99 -24.77 -1.68
C THR A 645 14.66 -24.03 -1.91
N GLU A 646 14.32 -23.10 -0.99
CA GLU A 646 13.12 -22.26 -1.12
C GLU A 646 13.09 -21.49 -2.45
N SER A 647 14.24 -20.98 -2.91
CA SER A 647 14.40 -20.31 -4.20
C SER A 647 14.24 -21.25 -5.40
N GLY A 648 14.82 -22.45 -5.35
CA GLY A 648 14.74 -23.43 -6.43
C GLY A 648 13.31 -23.91 -6.63
N TYR A 649 12.63 -24.31 -5.55
CA TYR A 649 11.23 -24.74 -5.60
C TYR A 649 10.28 -23.61 -6.07
N THR A 650 10.58 -22.36 -5.70
CA THR A 650 9.88 -21.17 -6.23
C THR A 650 10.06 -21.03 -7.74
N GLU A 651 11.26 -21.25 -8.26
CA GLU A 651 11.53 -21.18 -9.70
C GLU A 651 10.87 -22.34 -10.45
N GLN A 652 10.85 -23.56 -9.90
CA GLN A 652 10.09 -24.69 -10.45
C GLN A 652 8.59 -24.38 -10.54
N LEU A 653 7.97 -23.92 -9.44
CA LEU A 653 6.55 -23.53 -9.42
C LEU A 653 6.27 -22.38 -10.41
N PHE A 654 7.16 -21.40 -10.50
CA PHE A 654 6.98 -20.28 -11.44
C PHE A 654 7.06 -20.72 -12.91
N GLN A 655 7.90 -21.72 -13.24
CA GLN A 655 7.93 -22.33 -14.57
C GLN A 655 6.64 -23.12 -14.87
N PHE A 656 6.10 -23.86 -13.89
CA PHE A 656 4.81 -24.54 -14.00
C PHE A 656 3.66 -23.54 -14.27
N LEU A 657 3.56 -22.46 -13.47
CA LEU A 657 2.56 -21.40 -13.68
C LEU A 657 2.68 -20.74 -15.07
N GLN A 658 3.88 -20.62 -15.63
CA GLN A 658 4.07 -20.13 -17.00
C GLN A 658 3.64 -21.13 -18.08
N ALA A 659 3.80 -22.44 -17.85
CA ALA A 659 3.36 -23.48 -18.78
C ALA A 659 1.83 -23.53 -18.83
N THR A 660 1.17 -23.66 -17.68
CA THR A 660 -0.31 -23.66 -17.59
C THR A 660 -0.91 -22.38 -18.14
N ALA A 661 -0.28 -21.21 -17.92
CA ALA A 661 -0.72 -19.95 -18.52
C ALA A 661 -0.63 -19.90 -20.06
N GLN A 662 0.27 -20.67 -20.68
CA GLN A 662 0.36 -20.78 -22.14
C GLN A 662 -0.69 -21.75 -22.70
N GLU A 663 -1.02 -22.82 -21.97
CA GLU A 663 -2.03 -23.81 -22.34
C GLU A 663 -3.47 -23.26 -22.17
N GLU A 664 -3.78 -22.66 -21.02
CA GLU A 664 -5.08 -22.04 -20.74
C GLU A 664 -5.24 -20.65 -21.38
N GLY A 665 -4.13 -19.99 -21.73
CA GLY A 665 -4.09 -18.59 -22.15
C GLY A 665 -4.24 -17.57 -21.00
N ILE A 666 -4.32 -18.03 -19.74
CA ILE A 666 -4.58 -17.21 -18.55
C ILE A 666 -3.27 -16.78 -17.88
N PHE A 667 -2.66 -15.72 -18.41
CA PHE A 667 -1.38 -15.17 -17.95
C PHE A 667 -1.44 -14.34 -16.65
N GLU A 668 -2.60 -14.25 -16.00
CA GLU A 668 -2.79 -13.45 -14.77
C GLU A 668 -2.03 -14.01 -13.56
N CYS A 669 -1.97 -15.35 -13.45
CA CYS A 669 -1.38 -16.08 -12.32
C CYS A 669 0.16 -16.17 -12.41
N ALA A 670 0.73 -15.93 -13.61
CA ALA A 670 2.14 -16.13 -13.92
C ALA A 670 3.06 -14.97 -13.46
N ASP A 671 2.86 -14.45 -12.24
CA ASP A 671 3.76 -13.49 -11.59
C ASP A 671 4.64 -14.22 -10.54
N PRO A 672 5.98 -14.09 -10.55
CA PRO A 672 6.84 -14.77 -9.58
C PRO A 672 6.54 -14.37 -8.12
N LYS A 673 5.91 -13.21 -7.87
CA LYS A 673 5.44 -12.84 -6.53
C LYS A 673 4.33 -13.77 -6.02
N LEU A 674 3.46 -14.26 -6.91
CA LEU A 674 2.37 -15.17 -6.55
C LEU A 674 2.93 -16.57 -6.22
N ALA A 675 3.95 -17.03 -6.95
CA ALA A 675 4.69 -18.26 -6.62
C ALA A 675 5.36 -18.19 -5.23
N ILE A 676 6.06 -17.10 -4.93
CA ILE A 676 6.64 -16.84 -3.60
C ILE A 676 5.55 -16.85 -2.53
N SER A 677 4.47 -16.10 -2.74
CA SER A 677 3.34 -16.01 -1.81
C SER A 677 2.67 -17.37 -1.56
N ALA A 678 2.55 -18.22 -2.58
CA ALA A 678 1.97 -19.55 -2.44
C ALA A 678 2.84 -20.46 -1.56
N ILE A 679 4.16 -20.49 -1.81
CA ILE A 679 5.11 -21.30 -1.05
C ILE A 679 5.20 -20.84 0.41
N TRP A 680 5.19 -19.53 0.69
CA TRP A 680 5.16 -19.03 2.06
C TRP A 680 3.84 -19.37 2.77
N THR A 681 2.67 -19.18 2.13
CA THR A 681 1.39 -19.60 2.69
C THR A 681 1.34 -21.12 2.96
N PHE A 682 1.88 -21.95 2.06
CA PHE A 682 1.93 -23.40 2.22
C PHE A 682 2.91 -23.85 3.31
N ARG A 683 3.99 -23.09 3.54
CA ARG A 683 4.89 -23.28 4.68
C ARG A 683 4.18 -22.96 5.99
N ASP A 684 3.48 -21.83 6.08
CA ASP A 684 2.72 -21.43 7.27
C ASP A 684 1.59 -22.44 7.61
N LEU A 685 0.98 -23.05 6.59
CA LEU A 685 -0.10 -24.05 6.68
C LEU A 685 0.39 -25.46 7.07
N GLY A 686 1.71 -25.68 7.15
CA GLY A 686 2.30 -26.99 7.44
C GLY A 686 2.28 -27.98 6.26
N VAL A 687 2.06 -27.50 5.03
CA VAL A 687 2.17 -28.32 3.80
C VAL A 687 3.64 -28.51 3.42
N LEU A 688 4.44 -27.45 3.56
CA LEU A 688 5.88 -27.46 3.31
C LEU A 688 6.64 -27.18 4.61
N GLN A 689 7.64 -28.01 4.92
CA GLN A 689 8.46 -27.89 6.13
C GLN A 689 9.90 -27.55 5.76
N GLN A 690 10.50 -26.58 6.47
CA GLN A 690 11.88 -26.16 6.23
C GLN A 690 12.83 -26.88 7.18
N MET A 691 13.67 -27.78 6.65
CA MET A 691 14.59 -28.60 7.40
C MET A 691 16.04 -28.10 7.24
N PRO A 692 16.87 -28.12 8.31
CA PRO A 692 18.29 -27.83 8.19
C PRO A 692 19.02 -28.96 7.46
N SER A 693 19.87 -28.60 6.50
CA SER A 693 20.73 -29.52 5.74
C SER A 693 22.14 -28.93 5.63
N PRO A 694 23.22 -29.72 5.52
CA PRO A 694 24.58 -29.21 5.37
C PRO A 694 24.81 -28.31 4.13
N ALA A 695 23.88 -28.30 3.17
CA ALA A 695 23.88 -27.40 2.02
C ALA A 695 23.11 -26.08 2.24
N GLY A 696 22.63 -25.81 3.46
CA GLY A 696 21.65 -24.77 3.77
C GLY A 696 20.23 -25.34 3.97
N PRO A 697 19.26 -24.53 4.42
CA PRO A 697 17.89 -25.00 4.67
C PRO A 697 17.20 -25.46 3.37
N ARG A 698 16.47 -26.58 3.44
CA ARG A 698 15.70 -27.15 2.33
C ARG A 698 14.23 -27.24 2.68
N LEU A 699 13.35 -27.10 1.70
CA LEU A 699 11.94 -27.44 1.81
C LEU A 699 11.73 -28.93 1.59
N HIS A 700 10.84 -29.51 2.39
CA HIS A 700 10.35 -30.87 2.31
C HIS A 700 8.81 -30.82 2.30
N LEU A 701 8.16 -31.78 1.64
CA LEU A 701 6.71 -31.99 1.78
C LEU A 701 6.46 -32.61 3.17
N SER A 702 5.46 -32.10 3.90
CA SER A 702 5.14 -32.63 5.22
C SER A 702 4.49 -34.02 5.13
N PRO A 703 4.62 -34.88 6.17
CA PRO A 703 4.06 -36.23 6.14
C PRO A 703 2.52 -36.25 6.06
N THR A 704 1.85 -35.18 6.52
CA THR A 704 0.39 -35.02 6.42
C THR A 704 -0.08 -34.79 4.98
N PHE A 705 0.69 -34.06 4.16
CA PHE A 705 0.39 -33.80 2.75
C PHE A 705 1.15 -34.70 1.78
N ALA A 706 1.85 -35.72 2.27
CA ALA A 706 2.45 -36.77 1.44
C ALA A 706 1.40 -37.70 0.79
N SER A 707 0.17 -37.75 1.31
CA SER A 707 -0.93 -38.48 0.67
C SER A 707 -1.61 -37.62 -0.40
N ARG A 708 -1.89 -38.23 -1.55
CA ARG A 708 -2.57 -37.58 -2.68
C ARG A 708 -3.96 -37.04 -2.30
N GLU A 709 -4.71 -37.78 -1.49
CA GLU A 709 -6.03 -37.38 -0.99
C GLU A 709 -5.98 -36.02 -0.25
N ASN A 710 -4.95 -35.78 0.57
CA ASN A 710 -4.82 -34.53 1.32
C ASN A 710 -4.37 -33.35 0.44
N GLN A 711 -3.63 -33.62 -0.64
CA GLN A 711 -3.33 -32.62 -1.68
C GLN A 711 -4.60 -32.25 -2.47
N GLU A 712 -5.41 -33.23 -2.86
CA GLU A 712 -6.67 -33.01 -3.57
C GLU A 712 -7.70 -32.29 -2.70
N LYS A 713 -7.75 -32.57 -1.39
CA LYS A 713 -8.53 -31.79 -0.40
C LYS A 713 -8.07 -30.32 -0.31
N LEU A 714 -6.76 -30.07 -0.25
CA LEU A 714 -6.21 -28.71 -0.25
C LEU A 714 -6.58 -27.95 -1.54
N GLU A 715 -6.45 -28.61 -2.69
CA GLU A 715 -6.82 -28.01 -3.97
C GLU A 715 -8.32 -27.68 -4.05
N GLN A 716 -9.19 -28.61 -3.61
CA GLN A 716 -10.64 -28.39 -3.54
C GLN A 716 -11.00 -27.25 -2.58
N PHE A 717 -10.38 -27.20 -1.40
CA PHE A 717 -10.57 -26.13 -0.42
C PHE A 717 -10.22 -24.74 -0.98
N ILE A 718 -9.16 -24.62 -1.77
CA ILE A 718 -8.80 -23.34 -2.40
C ILE A 718 -9.75 -23.04 -3.58
N ARG A 719 -10.09 -24.05 -4.40
CA ARG A 719 -10.97 -23.90 -5.58
C ARG A 719 -12.38 -23.43 -5.22
N GLN A 720 -12.91 -23.72 -4.03
CA GLN A 720 -14.27 -23.27 -3.64
C GLN A 720 -14.45 -21.74 -3.71
N PHE A 721 -13.39 -20.98 -3.42
CA PHE A 721 -13.41 -19.51 -3.42
C PHE A 721 -13.22 -18.91 -4.83
N ILE A 722 -12.91 -19.72 -5.84
CA ILE A 722 -12.62 -19.27 -7.19
C ILE A 722 -13.92 -19.11 -7.99
N CYS A 723 -14.13 -17.92 -8.54
CA CYS A 723 -15.09 -17.71 -9.61
C CYS A 723 -14.39 -17.98 -10.96
N SER A 724 -15.08 -18.73 -11.82
CA SER A 724 -14.66 -19.17 -13.16
C SER A 724 -15.05 -18.14 -14.21
#